data_AF-A0A2P6TH84-F1
#
_entry.id   AF-A0A2P6TH84-F1
#
_cell.length_a   1.000
_cell.length_b   1.000
_cell.length_c   1.000
_cell.angle_alpha   90.00
_cell.angle_beta   90.00
_cell.angle_gamma   90.00
#
_symmetry.space_group_name_H-M   'P 1'
#
loop_
_entity.id
_entity.type
_entity.pdbx_description
1 polymer ?
#
loop_
_entity_poly.entity_id
_entity_poly.type
_entity_poly.pdbx_seq_one_letter_code
_entity_poly.pdbx_strand_id
1 'polypeptide(L)'
;MLRLASKRLLQQLAAGGAPAVAVQAGAAAPALLLAVRGAKTTTGIVGLPLVPDARNVLKEQLQAVLDAIQVIPADAEYRRSVEKTVRWKLAAVESDAPDEQVEELLGRQLESDIKLCREELTLIPKMAEWKPWDVPADYKVEMLTEQQIEGKRRKAAHQACSFDRKLALFSLFFHGSTQIASLLAWHTLPASERWQRVASIVYAFGPLLIPLLFPEWYIRGNRRSWVLAIYRVGFFSFPLLRQPRGIQKVLGGAAQPGARGMLKDLLRLIWGSRLVAVMSSAAMVPLSLLGLVPQLALLLYAVAMVRANPSLCSSALTTHPLTRQRIRSVHDVLHLAGMLLPGGIGQATSSLQHGEELDCESFLTFLFIMVGVVLPLVVLVKTEPPASLKAWEERRQRANSSSGGSGGGGGGRKPRGLWGCACAAAGRAALLLEAGMRELSAPNRTLRMKPVTAAQRDNEDGTAIEAASMRHAPGLALFWSGILGGASWAALGAGVRPDLLLLVDTTIWFSVVSSISLMEAWVKFRAPLLERHVGVDVGRRVFRGQYAMEAACALTACGLLWSAGGGSVRSGLSALAGSGGWMLAGAAAILLLELGLVFPALDLRGKALIASAAEPAELTPRQQAYVHELQEATAARSLPPPFVHLVSVLLAVTQVALLGGCLWQLLLRLAV
;
A
#
# COMPACT_ATOMS: atom_id res chain seq x y z
N MET A 1 55.31 -31.66 9.77
CA MET A 1 54.52 -32.91 9.63
C MET A 1 53.09 -32.69 9.07
N LEU A 2 52.83 -31.68 8.22
CA LEU A 2 51.53 -31.54 7.52
C LEU A 2 51.66 -30.81 6.16
N ARG A 3 52.83 -30.93 5.50
CA ARG A 3 53.07 -30.43 4.13
C ARG A 3 53.78 -31.45 3.20
N LEU A 4 53.90 -32.71 3.63
CA LEU A 4 54.49 -33.82 2.86
C LEU A 4 53.46 -34.89 2.44
N ALA A 5 52.19 -34.78 2.87
CA ALA A 5 51.13 -35.74 2.53
C ALA A 5 50.28 -35.33 1.31
N SER A 6 50.31 -34.07 0.85
CA SER A 6 49.46 -33.61 -0.26
C SER A 6 50.08 -33.75 -1.66
N LYS A 7 51.38 -34.02 -1.77
CA LYS A 7 52.06 -34.19 -3.08
C LYS A 7 52.11 -35.63 -3.60
N ARG A 8 51.91 -36.65 -2.75
CA ARG A 8 51.90 -38.07 -3.19
C ARG A 8 50.53 -38.57 -3.64
N LEU A 9 49.44 -37.94 -3.21
CA LEU A 9 48.08 -38.34 -3.63
C LEU A 9 47.72 -37.83 -5.04
N LEU A 10 48.34 -36.72 -5.49
CA LEU A 10 48.09 -36.14 -6.82
C LEU A 10 48.93 -36.76 -7.96
N GLN A 11 49.90 -37.62 -7.66
CA GLN A 11 50.64 -38.37 -8.68
C GLN A 11 50.09 -39.78 -8.94
N GLN A 12 49.19 -40.31 -8.08
CA GLN A 12 48.56 -41.62 -8.30
C GLN A 12 47.25 -41.58 -9.08
N LEU A 13 46.67 -40.39 -9.31
CA LEU A 13 45.43 -40.24 -10.10
C LEU A 13 45.66 -39.93 -11.59
N ALA A 14 46.92 -39.79 -12.03
CA ALA A 14 47.27 -39.48 -13.42
C ALA A 14 47.80 -40.67 -14.23
N ALA A 15 47.86 -41.88 -13.65
CA ALA A 15 48.33 -43.08 -14.34
C ALA A 15 47.51 -44.31 -13.92
N GLY A 16 46.41 -44.56 -14.64
CA GLY A 16 45.55 -45.72 -14.41
C GLY A 16 44.53 -45.85 -15.52
N GLY A 17 44.92 -46.42 -16.65
CA GLY A 17 44.02 -46.79 -17.74
C GLY A 17 43.05 -47.89 -17.29
N ALA A 18 41.76 -47.68 -17.53
CA ALA A 18 40.72 -48.68 -17.31
C ALA A 18 40.64 -49.65 -18.51
N PRO A 19 40.36 -50.94 -18.28
CA PRO A 19 40.20 -51.92 -19.34
C PRO A 19 38.83 -51.77 -20.03
N ALA A 20 38.83 -51.94 -21.35
CA ALA A 20 37.63 -52.03 -22.16
C ALA A 20 36.91 -53.37 -21.92
N VAL A 21 35.66 -53.31 -21.45
CA VAL A 21 34.71 -54.42 -21.55
C VAL A 21 33.77 -54.09 -22.70
N ALA A 22 33.91 -54.83 -23.79
CA ALA A 22 33.01 -54.81 -24.92
C ALA A 22 31.71 -55.55 -24.57
N VAL A 23 30.58 -54.84 -24.64
CA VAL A 23 29.25 -55.46 -24.73
C VAL A 23 28.69 -55.12 -26.11
N GLN A 24 28.37 -56.18 -26.85
CA GLN A 24 27.89 -56.16 -28.23
C GLN A 24 26.59 -55.36 -28.36
N ALA A 25 26.59 -54.39 -29.28
CA ALA A 25 25.39 -53.72 -29.75
C ALA A 25 24.64 -54.63 -30.73
N GLY A 26 23.40 -54.99 -30.39
CA GLY A 26 22.45 -55.54 -31.34
C GLY A 26 22.11 -54.51 -32.42
N ALA A 27 22.22 -54.92 -33.68
CA ALA A 27 21.95 -54.11 -34.85
C ALA A 27 20.44 -53.81 -35.00
N ALA A 28 19.96 -52.74 -34.36
CA ALA A 28 18.64 -52.14 -34.66
C ALA A 28 18.54 -50.66 -34.26
N ALA A 29 19.65 -49.92 -34.22
CA ALA A 29 19.66 -48.55 -33.67
C ALA A 29 20.40 -47.44 -34.45
N PRO A 30 20.71 -47.52 -35.77
CA PRO A 30 21.15 -46.33 -36.50
C PRO A 30 20.04 -45.65 -37.33
N ALA A 31 18.80 -46.15 -37.33
CA ALA A 31 17.68 -45.48 -38.03
C ALA A 31 16.94 -44.44 -37.15
N LEU A 32 17.03 -44.51 -35.82
CA LEU A 32 16.28 -43.61 -34.93
C LEU A 32 17.05 -42.33 -34.53
N LEU A 33 18.35 -42.25 -34.82
CA LEU A 33 19.21 -41.13 -34.40
C LEU A 33 19.42 -40.05 -35.46
N LEU A 34 18.76 -40.17 -36.63
CA LEU A 34 18.77 -39.18 -37.70
C LEU A 34 17.50 -38.32 -37.79
N ALA A 35 16.53 -38.48 -36.86
CA ALA A 35 15.24 -37.76 -36.88
C ALA A 35 15.05 -36.70 -35.77
N VAL A 36 16.07 -36.36 -34.98
CA VAL A 36 15.96 -35.37 -33.87
C VAL A 36 16.75 -34.09 -34.15
N ARG A 37 16.67 -33.58 -35.37
CA ARG A 37 16.99 -32.18 -35.70
C ARG A 37 15.76 -31.55 -36.34
N GLY A 38 14.86 -31.00 -35.52
CA GLY A 38 13.68 -30.26 -36.01
C GLY A 38 12.44 -30.36 -35.13
N ALA A 39 12.32 -31.35 -34.26
CA ALA A 39 11.12 -31.48 -33.41
C ALA A 39 11.10 -30.41 -32.31
N LYS A 40 10.04 -29.59 -32.30
CA LYS A 40 9.74 -28.60 -31.25
C LYS A 40 9.62 -29.32 -29.89
N THR A 41 10.46 -28.95 -28.91
CA THR A 41 10.51 -29.61 -27.58
C THR A 41 9.70 -28.89 -26.51
N THR A 42 9.43 -27.60 -26.72
CA THR A 42 8.60 -26.74 -25.86
C THR A 42 8.10 -25.55 -26.67
N THR A 43 6.97 -24.98 -26.27
CA THR A 43 6.43 -23.73 -26.83
C THR A 43 7.22 -22.50 -26.35
N GLY A 44 7.91 -22.61 -25.20
CA GLY A 44 8.58 -21.47 -24.54
C GLY A 44 7.63 -20.51 -23.82
N ILE A 45 6.32 -20.79 -23.84
CA ILE A 45 5.27 -19.99 -23.20
C ILE A 45 4.79 -20.73 -21.94
N VAL A 46 4.93 -20.11 -20.77
CA VAL A 46 4.48 -20.71 -19.50
C VAL A 46 2.97 -20.93 -19.54
N GLY A 47 2.54 -22.18 -19.29
CA GLY A 47 1.13 -22.55 -19.26
C GLY A 47 0.52 -22.94 -20.62
N LEU A 48 1.30 -22.99 -21.70
CA LEU A 48 0.88 -23.50 -23.00
C LEU A 48 1.64 -24.79 -23.33
N PRO A 49 1.04 -25.99 -23.16
CA PRO A 49 1.73 -27.24 -23.40
C PRO A 49 2.01 -27.47 -24.89
N LEU A 50 3.07 -28.20 -25.18
CA LEU A 50 3.35 -28.69 -26.53
C LEU A 50 2.25 -29.68 -26.95
N VAL A 51 1.68 -29.48 -28.13
CA VAL A 51 0.66 -30.37 -28.70
C VAL A 51 1.33 -31.26 -29.76
N PRO A 52 1.33 -32.60 -29.59
CA PRO A 52 1.74 -33.51 -30.65
C PRO A 52 0.82 -33.33 -31.86
N ASP A 53 1.40 -33.28 -33.07
CA ASP A 53 0.63 -33.11 -34.31
C ASP A 53 -0.28 -31.87 -34.31
N ALA A 54 0.29 -30.73 -33.86
CA ALA A 54 -0.44 -29.48 -33.69
C ALA A 54 -1.18 -29.01 -34.96
N ARG A 55 -0.65 -29.32 -36.15
CA ARG A 55 -1.27 -28.95 -37.43
C ARG A 55 -2.64 -29.61 -37.63
N ASN A 56 -2.72 -30.93 -37.46
CA ASN A 56 -3.97 -31.66 -37.64
C ASN A 56 -4.99 -31.28 -36.56
N VAL A 57 -4.54 -31.14 -35.30
CA VAL A 57 -5.39 -30.67 -34.21
C VAL A 57 -5.93 -29.27 -34.50
N LEU A 58 -5.10 -28.35 -35.01
CA LEU A 58 -5.56 -27.01 -35.38
C LEU A 58 -6.57 -27.05 -36.52
N LYS A 59 -6.36 -27.90 -37.53
CA LYS A 59 -7.31 -28.11 -38.63
C LYS A 59 -8.69 -28.55 -38.13
N GLU A 60 -8.72 -29.55 -37.24
CA GLU A 60 -9.97 -30.04 -36.62
C GLU A 60 -10.67 -28.95 -35.81
N GLN A 61 -9.92 -28.18 -35.01
CA GLN A 61 -10.49 -27.11 -34.18
C GLN A 61 -11.01 -25.94 -35.03
N LEU A 62 -10.32 -25.58 -36.11
CA LEU A 62 -10.80 -24.56 -37.07
C LEU A 62 -12.09 -25.01 -37.75
N GLN A 63 -12.19 -26.29 -38.14
CA GLN A 63 -13.42 -26.82 -38.72
C GLN A 63 -14.57 -26.81 -37.69
N ALA A 64 -14.31 -27.21 -36.44
CA ALA A 64 -15.30 -27.15 -35.37
C ALA A 64 -15.82 -25.71 -35.13
N VAL A 65 -14.96 -24.69 -35.25
CA VAL A 65 -15.37 -23.28 -35.16
C VAL A 65 -16.31 -22.90 -36.32
N LEU A 66 -16.02 -23.34 -37.55
CA LEU A 66 -16.90 -23.10 -38.71
C LEU A 66 -18.26 -23.77 -38.58
N ASP A 67 -18.32 -24.92 -37.93
CA ASP A 67 -19.57 -25.64 -37.68
C ASP A 67 -20.36 -25.00 -36.54
N ALA A 68 -19.70 -24.61 -35.45
CA ALA A 68 -20.34 -23.98 -34.30
C ALA A 68 -20.90 -22.58 -34.62
N ILE A 69 -20.21 -21.78 -35.43
CA ILE A 69 -20.62 -20.40 -35.75
C ILE A 69 -21.92 -20.34 -36.57
N GLN A 70 -22.38 -21.47 -37.15
CA GLN A 70 -23.61 -21.53 -37.94
C GLN A 70 -24.87 -21.11 -37.15
N VAL A 71 -24.84 -21.21 -35.82
CA VAL A 71 -25.94 -20.78 -34.94
C VAL A 71 -26.15 -19.26 -34.96
N ILE A 72 -25.13 -18.49 -35.36
CA ILE A 72 -25.16 -17.02 -35.44
C ILE A 72 -25.71 -16.61 -36.82
N PRO A 73 -26.56 -15.58 -36.93
CA PRO A 73 -27.07 -15.08 -38.21
C PRO A 73 -25.96 -14.68 -39.21
N ALA A 74 -26.15 -14.96 -40.50
CA ALA A 74 -25.16 -14.71 -41.56
C ALA A 74 -24.89 -13.22 -41.86
N ASP A 75 -25.81 -12.34 -41.47
CA ASP A 75 -25.70 -10.89 -41.55
C ASP A 75 -24.94 -10.27 -40.37
N ALA A 76 -24.77 -11.01 -39.26
CA ALA A 76 -23.99 -10.54 -38.13
C ALA A 76 -22.50 -10.38 -38.51
N GLU A 77 -21.96 -9.18 -38.32
CA GLU A 77 -20.56 -8.87 -38.63
C GLU A 77 -19.56 -9.75 -37.85
N TYR A 78 -19.92 -10.17 -36.64
CA TYR A 78 -19.13 -11.13 -35.87
C TYR A 78 -18.92 -12.44 -36.64
N ARG A 79 -20.00 -13.06 -37.15
CA ARG A 79 -19.92 -14.30 -37.94
C ARG A 79 -19.09 -14.10 -39.21
N ARG A 80 -19.30 -12.99 -39.94
CA ARG A 80 -18.51 -12.68 -41.15
C ARG A 80 -17.02 -12.56 -40.86
N SER A 81 -16.65 -11.89 -39.76
CA SER A 81 -15.26 -11.72 -39.35
C SER A 81 -14.62 -13.05 -38.93
N VAL A 82 -15.33 -13.87 -38.17
CA VAL A 82 -14.86 -15.20 -37.73
C VAL A 82 -14.70 -16.13 -38.91
N GLU A 83 -15.72 -16.29 -39.78
CA GLU A 83 -15.62 -17.15 -40.97
C GLU A 83 -14.47 -16.74 -41.89
N LYS A 84 -14.30 -15.42 -42.13
CA LYS A 84 -13.20 -14.90 -42.94
C LYS A 84 -11.83 -15.26 -42.35
N THR A 85 -11.68 -15.06 -41.04
CA THR A 85 -10.42 -15.34 -40.34
C THR A 85 -10.11 -16.83 -40.32
N VAL A 86 -11.10 -17.66 -39.99
CA VAL A 86 -10.94 -19.10 -39.85
C VAL A 86 -10.68 -19.76 -41.20
N ARG A 87 -11.37 -19.38 -42.28
CA ARG A 87 -11.09 -19.89 -43.64
C ARG A 87 -9.69 -19.54 -44.11
N TRP A 88 -9.23 -18.32 -43.82
CA TRP A 88 -7.85 -17.91 -44.14
C TRP A 88 -6.81 -18.76 -43.38
N LYS A 89 -7.02 -18.99 -42.08
CA LYS A 89 -6.15 -19.86 -41.28
C LYS A 89 -6.19 -21.31 -41.75
N LEU A 90 -7.38 -21.84 -42.08
CA LEU A 90 -7.55 -23.20 -42.56
C LEU A 90 -6.76 -23.41 -43.86
N ALA A 91 -6.86 -22.48 -44.81
CA ALA A 91 -6.08 -22.51 -46.05
C ALA A 91 -4.56 -22.48 -45.81
N ALA A 92 -4.08 -21.74 -44.80
CA ALA A 92 -2.67 -21.72 -44.43
C ALA A 92 -2.19 -23.07 -43.84
N VAL A 93 -3.01 -23.68 -42.97
CA VAL A 93 -2.70 -24.93 -42.28
C VAL A 93 -2.78 -26.15 -43.23
N GLU A 94 -3.63 -26.08 -44.26
CA GLU A 94 -3.75 -27.10 -45.32
C GLU A 94 -2.62 -27.09 -46.34
N SER A 95 -1.74 -26.08 -46.32
CA SER A 95 -0.59 -26.03 -47.23
C SER A 95 0.46 -27.09 -46.89
N ASP A 96 1.22 -27.56 -47.88
CA ASP A 96 2.34 -28.50 -47.69
C ASP A 96 3.61 -27.85 -47.07
N ALA A 97 3.54 -26.59 -46.64
CA ALA A 97 4.65 -25.87 -46.03
C ALA A 97 4.98 -26.45 -44.64
N PRO A 98 6.25 -26.42 -44.19
CA PRO A 98 6.62 -26.87 -42.84
C PRO A 98 5.97 -25.98 -41.76
N ASP A 99 5.82 -26.52 -40.54
CA ASP A 99 5.10 -25.86 -39.43
C ASP A 99 5.68 -24.47 -39.11
N GLU A 100 7.00 -24.30 -39.19
CA GLU A 100 7.65 -23.02 -38.92
C GLU A 100 7.21 -21.92 -39.91
N GLN A 101 7.03 -22.27 -41.19
CA GLN A 101 6.57 -21.32 -42.21
C GLN A 101 5.09 -20.96 -42.02
N VAL A 102 4.29 -21.92 -41.57
CA VAL A 102 2.87 -21.67 -41.23
C VAL A 102 2.77 -20.78 -40.00
N GLU A 103 3.57 -21.03 -38.96
CA GLU A 103 3.63 -20.16 -37.78
C GLU A 103 4.08 -18.73 -38.12
N GLU A 104 5.05 -18.57 -39.03
CA GLU A 104 5.49 -17.27 -39.51
C GLU A 104 4.39 -16.53 -40.30
N LEU A 105 3.66 -17.24 -41.16
CA LEU A 105 2.53 -16.68 -41.92
C LEU A 105 1.38 -16.25 -40.99
N LEU A 106 1.09 -17.04 -39.96
CA LEU A 106 0.04 -16.75 -38.98
C LEU A 106 0.49 -15.73 -37.91
N GLY A 107 1.80 -15.49 -37.79
CA GLY A 107 2.42 -14.61 -36.80
C GLY A 107 2.34 -15.13 -35.36
N ARG A 108 2.03 -16.43 -35.16
CA ARG A 108 1.88 -17.10 -33.85
C ARG A 108 2.20 -18.59 -33.96
N GLN A 109 2.51 -19.18 -32.81
CA GLN A 109 2.69 -20.64 -32.69
C GLN A 109 1.36 -21.39 -32.88
N LEU A 110 1.40 -22.58 -33.48
CA LEU A 110 0.19 -23.38 -33.77
C LEU A 110 -0.59 -23.70 -32.49
N GLU A 111 0.09 -24.01 -31.38
CA GLU A 111 -0.54 -24.32 -30.09
C GLU A 111 -1.28 -23.10 -29.51
N SER A 112 -0.82 -21.89 -29.80
CA SER A 112 -1.52 -20.66 -29.40
C SER A 112 -2.81 -20.50 -30.18
N ASP A 113 -2.80 -20.80 -31.48
CA ASP A 113 -4.02 -20.77 -32.28
C ASP A 113 -5.00 -21.89 -31.93
N ILE A 114 -4.52 -23.08 -31.55
CA ILE A 114 -5.38 -24.16 -31.01
C ILE A 114 -6.10 -23.66 -29.75
N LYS A 115 -5.37 -23.02 -28.83
CA LYS A 115 -5.97 -22.44 -27.61
C LYS A 115 -7.01 -21.38 -27.96
N LEU A 116 -6.72 -20.47 -28.88
CA LEU A 116 -7.67 -19.45 -29.32
C LEU A 116 -8.91 -20.06 -29.98
N CYS A 117 -8.78 -21.12 -30.76
CA CYS A 117 -9.94 -21.82 -31.33
C CYS A 117 -10.84 -22.41 -30.23
N ARG A 118 -10.27 -22.98 -29.17
CA ARG A 118 -11.04 -23.47 -28.01
C ARG A 118 -11.75 -22.35 -27.26
N GLU A 119 -11.08 -21.20 -27.11
CA GLU A 119 -11.70 -20.01 -26.52
C GLU A 119 -12.83 -19.48 -27.40
N GLU A 120 -12.66 -19.47 -28.72
CA GLU A 120 -13.71 -19.10 -29.69
C GLU A 120 -14.91 -20.05 -29.61
N LEU A 121 -14.68 -21.37 -29.55
CA LEU A 121 -15.75 -22.37 -29.34
C LEU A 121 -16.50 -22.16 -28.02
N THR A 122 -15.85 -21.63 -27.00
CA THR A 122 -16.48 -21.26 -25.72
C THR A 122 -17.24 -19.94 -25.81
N LEU A 123 -16.79 -19.01 -26.67
CA LEU A 123 -17.38 -17.69 -26.88
C LEU A 123 -18.65 -17.76 -27.74
N ILE A 124 -18.68 -18.60 -28.78
CA ILE A 124 -19.81 -18.68 -29.73
C ILE A 124 -21.16 -18.90 -29.02
N PRO A 125 -21.32 -19.85 -28.07
CA PRO A 125 -22.57 -20.00 -27.32
C PRO A 125 -22.98 -18.74 -26.56
N LYS A 126 -22.01 -18.04 -25.95
CA LYS A 126 -22.27 -16.78 -25.22
C LYS A 126 -22.70 -15.66 -26.16
N MET A 127 -22.09 -15.58 -27.34
CA MET A 127 -22.47 -14.62 -28.37
C MET A 127 -23.88 -14.90 -28.90
N ALA A 128 -24.24 -16.18 -29.08
CA ALA A 128 -25.59 -16.59 -29.47
C ALA A 128 -26.65 -16.21 -28.44
N GLU A 129 -26.30 -16.28 -27.15
CA GLU A 129 -27.16 -15.83 -26.04
C GLU A 129 -27.28 -14.29 -26.00
N TRP A 130 -26.15 -13.57 -26.07
CA TRP A 130 -26.09 -12.12 -25.87
C TRP A 130 -26.55 -11.30 -27.06
N LYS A 131 -26.47 -11.84 -28.28
CA LYS A 131 -26.88 -11.22 -29.54
C LYS A 131 -26.44 -9.75 -29.69
N PRO A 132 -25.14 -9.43 -29.56
CA PRO A 132 -24.66 -8.05 -29.60
C PRO A 132 -24.85 -7.35 -30.95
N TRP A 133 -25.20 -8.08 -32.01
CA TRP A 133 -25.55 -7.53 -33.32
C TRP A 133 -26.98 -6.95 -33.38
N ASP A 134 -27.85 -7.27 -32.43
CA ASP A 134 -29.21 -6.72 -32.34
C ASP A 134 -29.18 -5.31 -31.73
N VAL A 135 -28.68 -4.34 -32.51
CA VAL A 135 -28.59 -2.93 -32.10
C VAL A 135 -29.95 -2.24 -32.32
N PRO A 136 -30.58 -1.65 -31.30
CA PRO A 136 -31.83 -0.90 -31.45
C PRO A 136 -31.71 0.24 -32.47
N ALA A 137 -32.77 0.48 -33.24
CA ALA A 137 -32.77 1.51 -34.29
C ALA A 137 -32.56 2.94 -33.75
N ASP A 138 -32.86 3.17 -32.47
CA ASP A 138 -32.69 4.43 -31.76
C ASP A 138 -31.33 4.55 -31.04
N TYR A 139 -30.48 3.52 -31.10
CA TYR A 139 -29.18 3.52 -30.44
C TYR A 139 -28.21 4.49 -31.12
N LYS A 140 -27.79 5.52 -30.38
CA LYS A 140 -26.89 6.57 -30.88
C LYS A 140 -25.50 6.39 -30.28
N VAL A 141 -24.51 6.12 -31.13
CA VAL A 141 -23.10 6.15 -30.74
C VAL A 141 -22.57 7.58 -30.93
N GLU A 142 -22.17 8.24 -29.84
CA GLU A 142 -21.51 9.55 -29.91
C GLU A 142 -20.10 9.37 -30.49
N MET A 143 -19.98 9.53 -31.80
CA MET A 143 -18.68 9.57 -32.48
C MET A 143 -18.03 10.92 -32.23
N LEU A 144 -17.16 10.97 -31.22
CA LEU A 144 -16.38 12.16 -30.91
C LEU A 144 -15.14 12.24 -31.78
N THR A 145 -14.99 13.34 -32.52
CA THR A 145 -13.74 13.62 -33.21
C THR A 145 -12.65 13.99 -32.20
N GLU A 146 -11.38 13.77 -32.55
CA GLU A 146 -10.25 14.18 -31.73
C GLU A 146 -10.32 15.68 -31.37
N GLN A 147 -10.80 16.51 -32.30
CA GLN A 147 -10.99 17.94 -32.09
C GLN A 147 -12.04 18.24 -31.00
N GLN A 148 -13.14 17.49 -30.97
CA GLN A 148 -14.16 17.63 -29.92
C GLN A 148 -13.64 17.16 -28.56
N ILE A 149 -12.84 16.09 -28.52
CA ILE A 149 -12.19 15.62 -27.29
C ILE A 149 -11.23 16.68 -26.75
N GLU A 150 -10.39 17.25 -27.61
CA GLU A 150 -9.45 18.31 -27.26
C GLU A 150 -10.18 19.58 -26.81
N GLY A 151 -11.29 19.93 -27.47
CA GLY A 151 -12.17 21.02 -27.05
C GLY A 151 -12.79 20.79 -25.66
N LYS A 152 -13.30 19.58 -25.38
CA LYS A 152 -13.81 19.19 -24.06
C LYS A 152 -12.70 19.28 -22.99
N ARG A 153 -11.48 18.82 -23.30
CA ARG A 153 -10.30 18.94 -22.41
C ARG A 153 -9.92 20.38 -22.10
N ARG A 154 -9.89 21.25 -23.12
CA ARG A 154 -9.61 22.69 -22.94
C ARG A 154 -10.66 23.37 -22.07
N LYS A 155 -11.94 23.08 -22.28
CA LYS A 155 -13.05 23.61 -21.44
C LYS A 155 -12.88 23.19 -19.98
N ALA A 156 -12.61 21.91 -19.73
CA ALA A 156 -12.36 21.42 -18.37
C ALA A 156 -11.13 22.10 -17.72
N ALA A 157 -10.05 22.32 -18.48
CA ALA A 157 -8.87 23.00 -18.00
C ALA A 157 -9.12 24.48 -17.67
N HIS A 158 -9.91 25.19 -18.47
CA HIS A 158 -10.36 26.56 -18.18
C HIS A 158 -11.24 26.62 -16.94
N GLN A 159 -12.15 25.66 -16.75
CA GLN A 159 -13.02 25.61 -15.58
C GLN A 159 -12.21 25.39 -14.29
N ALA A 160 -11.20 24.51 -14.33
CA ALA A 160 -10.25 24.32 -13.23
C ALA A 160 -9.46 25.61 -12.92
N CYS A 161 -8.96 26.32 -13.94
CA CYS A 161 -8.29 27.60 -13.76
C CYS A 161 -9.22 28.68 -13.18
N SER A 162 -10.50 28.70 -13.58
CA SER A 162 -11.50 29.62 -13.00
C SER A 162 -11.69 29.40 -11.50
N PHE A 163 -11.76 28.15 -11.06
CA PHE A 163 -11.81 27.81 -9.64
C PHE A 163 -10.53 28.25 -8.91
N ASP A 164 -9.36 27.93 -9.47
CA ASP A 164 -8.07 28.31 -8.89
C ASP A 164 -7.92 29.84 -8.79
N ARG A 165 -8.45 30.61 -9.75
CA ARG A 165 -8.48 32.08 -9.70
C ARG A 165 -9.37 32.60 -8.57
N LYS A 166 -10.56 32.03 -8.36
CA LYS A 166 -11.45 32.41 -7.26
C LYS A 166 -10.80 32.11 -5.91
N LEU A 167 -10.20 30.92 -5.79
CA LEU A 167 -9.46 30.53 -4.61
C LEU A 167 -8.25 31.44 -4.37
N ALA A 168 -7.49 31.77 -5.42
CA ALA A 168 -6.37 32.68 -5.32
C ALA A 168 -6.77 34.09 -4.88
N LEU A 169 -7.89 34.62 -5.40
CA LEU A 169 -8.46 35.91 -4.96
C LEU A 169 -8.90 35.88 -3.49
N PHE A 170 -9.58 34.80 -3.08
CA PHE A 170 -9.97 34.60 -1.68
C PHE A 170 -8.75 34.51 -0.77
N SER A 171 -7.73 33.76 -1.16
CA SER A 171 -6.44 33.69 -0.46
C SER A 171 -5.73 35.04 -0.41
N LEU A 172 -5.71 35.81 -1.50
CA LEU A 172 -5.16 37.16 -1.55
C LEU A 172 -5.86 38.09 -0.56
N PHE A 173 -7.18 38.01 -0.46
CA PHE A 173 -7.97 38.80 0.49
C PHE A 173 -7.64 38.44 1.95
N PHE A 174 -7.66 37.15 2.30
CA PHE A 174 -7.37 36.69 3.66
C PHE A 174 -5.90 36.92 4.06
N HIS A 175 -4.95 36.69 3.15
CA HIS A 175 -3.55 37.03 3.42
C HIS A 175 -3.34 38.53 3.49
N GLY A 176 -3.96 39.29 2.58
CA GLY A 176 -3.93 40.75 2.58
C GLY A 176 -4.35 41.30 3.94
N SER A 177 -5.49 40.85 4.46
CA SER A 177 -6.01 41.31 5.74
C SER A 177 -5.09 40.98 6.92
N THR A 178 -4.46 39.79 6.94
CA THR A 178 -3.48 39.46 7.99
C THR A 178 -2.17 40.27 7.89
N GLN A 179 -1.82 40.77 6.70
CA GLN A 179 -0.65 41.65 6.52
C GLN A 179 -0.95 43.13 6.82
N ILE A 180 -2.20 43.59 6.77
CA ILE A 180 -2.57 45.00 7.05
C ILE A 180 -2.01 45.45 8.41
N ALA A 181 -2.17 44.67 9.47
CA ALA A 181 -1.63 45.00 10.79
C ALA A 181 -0.09 45.11 10.79
N SER A 182 0.58 44.34 9.94
CA SER A 182 2.04 44.39 9.80
C SER A 182 2.52 45.62 9.02
N LEU A 183 1.73 46.06 8.04
CA LEU A 183 1.99 47.27 7.25
C LEU A 183 1.69 48.54 8.06
N LEU A 184 0.63 48.54 8.88
CA LEU A 184 0.32 49.66 9.77
C LEU A 184 1.39 49.84 10.87
N ALA A 185 2.03 48.75 11.29
CA ALA A 185 3.13 48.79 12.26
C ALA A 185 4.51 49.01 11.61
N TRP A 186 4.61 49.29 10.30
CA TRP A 186 5.87 49.29 9.54
C TRP A 186 6.96 50.19 10.14
N HIS A 187 6.58 51.40 10.55
CA HIS A 187 7.51 52.37 11.14
C HIS A 187 8.11 51.92 12.48
N THR A 188 7.41 51.05 13.20
CA THR A 188 7.85 50.53 14.51
C THR A 188 8.78 49.33 14.41
N LEU A 189 9.00 48.78 13.21
CA LEU A 189 9.81 47.58 13.00
C LEU A 189 11.31 47.93 12.80
N PRO A 190 12.24 47.16 13.42
CA PRO A 190 13.68 47.26 13.14
C PRO A 190 14.00 46.99 11.67
N ALA A 191 15.06 47.62 11.13
CA ALA A 191 15.43 47.52 9.72
C ALA A 191 15.68 46.08 9.24
N SER A 192 16.26 45.23 10.10
CA SER A 192 16.48 43.79 9.81
C SER A 192 15.18 42.99 9.67
N GLU A 193 14.11 43.39 10.37
CA GLU A 193 12.81 42.73 10.29
C GLU A 193 11.99 43.20 9.07
N ARG A 194 12.20 44.43 8.59
CA ARG A 194 11.49 44.97 7.42
C ARG A 194 11.77 44.15 6.16
N TRP A 195 13.03 43.75 5.93
CA TRP A 195 13.39 42.92 4.78
C TRP A 195 12.76 41.53 4.82
N GLN A 196 12.74 40.89 6.00
CA GLN A 196 12.04 39.61 6.19
C GLN A 196 10.54 39.75 5.86
N ARG A 197 9.93 40.90 6.16
CA ARG A 197 8.52 41.18 5.86
C ARG A 197 8.29 41.31 4.36
N VAL A 198 9.09 42.11 3.65
CA VAL A 198 8.99 42.23 2.19
C VAL A 198 9.17 40.88 1.51
N ALA A 199 10.24 40.14 1.87
CA ALA A 199 10.50 38.82 1.30
C ALA A 199 9.35 37.85 1.54
N SER A 200 8.75 37.87 2.74
CA SER A 200 7.61 37.01 3.08
C SER A 200 6.34 37.37 2.29
N ILE A 201 6.08 38.66 2.05
CA ILE A 201 4.95 39.13 1.24
C ILE A 201 5.17 38.69 -0.22
N VAL A 202 6.35 38.95 -0.79
CA VAL A 202 6.66 38.54 -2.16
C VAL A 202 6.53 37.03 -2.33
N TYR A 203 7.03 36.26 -1.38
CA TYR A 203 7.00 34.80 -1.42
C TYR A 203 5.58 34.22 -1.26
N ALA A 204 4.71 34.84 -0.43
CA ALA A 204 3.34 34.39 -0.24
C ALA A 204 2.39 34.85 -1.37
N PHE A 205 2.52 36.08 -1.86
CA PHE A 205 1.63 36.64 -2.88
C PHE A 205 2.07 36.32 -4.32
N GLY A 206 3.37 36.14 -4.57
CA GLY A 206 3.89 35.83 -5.91
C GLY A 206 3.19 34.65 -6.58
N PRO A 207 3.15 33.46 -5.93
CA PRO A 207 2.46 32.29 -6.48
C PRO A 207 0.95 32.47 -6.65
N LEU A 208 0.30 33.28 -5.80
CA LEU A 208 -1.13 33.59 -5.87
C LEU A 208 -1.50 34.47 -7.07
N LEU A 209 -0.56 35.28 -7.55
CA LEU A 209 -0.76 36.13 -8.72
C LEU A 209 -0.58 35.36 -10.04
N ILE A 210 0.14 34.23 -10.04
CA ILE A 210 0.40 33.42 -11.25
C ILE A 210 -0.89 32.99 -11.99
N PRO A 211 -1.92 32.40 -11.33
CA PRO A 211 -3.15 32.03 -12.03
C PRO A 211 -3.97 33.24 -12.52
N LEU A 212 -3.72 34.44 -11.98
CA LEU A 212 -4.39 35.68 -12.38
C LEU A 212 -3.67 36.36 -13.56
N LEU A 213 -2.35 36.43 -13.51
CA LEU A 213 -1.51 37.13 -14.49
C LEU A 213 -1.16 36.25 -15.70
N PHE A 214 -1.00 34.94 -15.50
CA PHE A 214 -0.51 34.01 -16.53
C PHE A 214 -1.35 32.72 -16.63
N PRO A 215 -2.66 32.81 -16.92
CA PRO A 215 -3.57 31.65 -16.92
C PRO A 215 -3.16 30.56 -17.93
N GLU A 216 -2.77 30.95 -19.14
CA GLU A 216 -2.36 30.00 -20.20
C GLU A 216 -1.06 29.26 -19.88
N TRP A 217 -0.13 29.93 -19.19
CA TRP A 217 1.12 29.32 -18.73
C TRP A 217 0.85 28.35 -17.59
N TYR A 218 -0.02 28.74 -16.65
CA TYR A 218 -0.39 27.97 -15.48
C TYR A 218 -1.04 26.63 -15.84
N ILE A 219 -1.95 26.61 -16.83
CA ILE A 219 -2.70 25.42 -17.25
C ILE A 219 -1.82 24.39 -17.99
N ARG A 220 -0.72 24.81 -18.60
CA ARG A 220 0.01 23.96 -19.56
C ARG A 220 0.98 22.97 -18.86
N GLY A 221 0.75 21.67 -19.05
CA GLY A 221 1.61 20.60 -18.52
C GLY A 221 1.54 20.49 -16.99
N ASN A 222 2.63 20.10 -16.34
CA ASN A 222 2.67 19.91 -14.88
C ASN A 222 2.82 21.22 -14.07
N ARG A 223 2.76 22.40 -14.70
CA ARG A 223 3.02 23.71 -14.07
C ARG A 223 2.01 24.04 -12.98
N ARG A 224 0.73 23.77 -13.21
CA ARG A 224 -0.34 23.90 -12.22
C ARG A 224 0.02 23.23 -10.90
N SER A 225 0.47 21.98 -10.96
CA SER A 225 0.86 21.19 -9.78
C SER A 225 2.05 21.80 -9.04
N TRP A 226 3.05 22.29 -9.77
CA TRP A 226 4.22 22.95 -9.19
C TRP A 226 3.89 24.26 -8.51
N VAL A 227 3.09 25.12 -9.14
CA VAL A 227 2.66 26.40 -8.55
C VAL A 227 1.84 26.17 -7.30
N LEU A 228 0.93 25.19 -7.31
CA LEU A 228 0.17 24.78 -6.12
C LEU A 228 1.08 24.20 -5.03
N ALA A 229 2.11 23.42 -5.38
CA ALA A 229 3.08 22.90 -4.42
C ALA A 229 3.93 24.01 -3.77
N ILE A 230 4.41 24.97 -4.57
CA ILE A 230 5.13 26.15 -4.07
C ILE A 230 4.22 26.98 -3.17
N TYR A 231 2.95 27.15 -3.56
CA TYR A 231 1.95 27.83 -2.73
C TYR A 231 1.78 27.14 -1.37
N ARG A 232 1.73 25.80 -1.33
CA ARG A 232 1.63 25.00 -0.09
C ARG A 232 2.84 25.20 0.83
N VAL A 233 4.05 25.03 0.28
CA VAL A 233 5.29 25.22 1.04
C VAL A 233 5.40 26.66 1.51
N GLY A 234 5.01 27.62 0.67
CA GLY A 234 4.99 29.04 0.99
C GLY A 234 4.09 29.37 2.17
N PHE A 235 2.86 28.86 2.15
CA PHE A 235 1.89 29.09 3.22
C PHE A 235 2.37 28.53 4.57
N PHE A 236 2.98 27.35 4.56
CA PHE A 236 3.45 26.71 5.79
C PHE A 236 4.77 27.27 6.33
N SER A 237 5.71 27.60 5.44
CA SER A 237 6.97 28.22 5.84
C SER A 237 6.81 29.67 6.29
N PHE A 238 5.71 30.35 5.89
CA PHE A 238 5.46 31.75 6.22
C PHE A 238 5.45 32.05 7.74
N PRO A 239 4.73 31.30 8.59
CA PRO A 239 4.87 31.45 10.04
C PRO A 239 6.30 31.15 10.53
N LEU A 240 6.96 30.15 9.97
CA LEU A 240 8.27 29.66 10.44
C LEU A 240 9.42 30.63 10.14
N LEU A 241 9.37 31.36 9.03
CA LEU A 241 10.39 32.34 8.62
C LEU A 241 10.29 33.67 9.39
N ARG A 242 9.27 33.83 10.23
CA ARG A 242 8.96 35.08 10.94
C ARG A 242 9.25 34.95 12.44
N GLN A 243 10.08 35.85 12.97
CA GLN A 243 10.28 36.03 14.41
C GLN A 243 8.92 36.10 15.15
N PRO A 244 8.73 35.35 16.24
CA PRO A 244 7.40 35.12 16.86
C PRO A 244 6.81 36.32 17.60
N ARG A 245 7.57 37.41 17.75
CA ARG A 245 7.29 38.58 18.60
C ARG A 245 5.95 39.30 18.37
N GLY A 246 5.35 39.20 17.18
CA GLY A 246 4.11 39.93 16.86
C GLY A 246 2.83 39.20 17.27
N ILE A 247 2.71 37.93 16.89
CA ILE A 247 1.46 37.17 17.05
C ILE A 247 1.32 36.61 18.47
N GLN A 248 2.43 36.24 19.11
CA GLN A 248 2.42 35.75 20.49
C GLN A 248 2.04 36.82 21.52
N LYS A 249 2.11 38.12 21.20
CA LYS A 249 1.66 39.21 22.10
C LYS A 249 0.20 39.08 22.51
N VAL A 250 -0.63 38.42 21.68
CA VAL A 250 -2.03 38.15 21.98
C VAL A 250 -2.18 37.23 23.22
N LEU A 251 -1.15 36.45 23.55
CA LEU A 251 -1.07 35.60 24.75
C LEU A 251 -0.59 36.37 26.00
N GLY A 252 -0.23 37.65 25.86
CA GLY A 252 0.23 38.48 26.98
C GLY A 252 -0.91 39.07 27.83
N GLY A 253 -2.17 38.96 27.39
CA GLY A 253 -3.32 39.45 28.15
C GLY A 253 -3.80 38.44 29.20
N ALA A 254 -4.31 38.92 30.33
CA ALA A 254 -4.96 38.08 31.32
C ALA A 254 -6.22 37.38 30.77
N ALA A 255 -6.52 36.20 31.32
CA ALA A 255 -7.70 35.42 30.95
C ALA A 255 -8.99 36.12 31.38
N GLN A 256 -10.05 35.99 30.57
CA GLN A 256 -11.34 36.63 30.82
C GLN A 256 -12.33 35.65 31.46
N PRO A 257 -13.07 36.03 32.51
CA PRO A 257 -14.06 35.15 33.14
C PRO A 257 -15.30 34.91 32.25
N GLY A 258 -16.07 33.87 32.60
CA GLY A 258 -17.31 33.49 31.91
C GLY A 258 -17.09 32.74 30.58
N ALA A 259 -18.18 32.22 30.00
CA ALA A 259 -18.14 31.42 28.76
C ALA A 259 -17.66 32.22 27.54
N ARG A 260 -18.10 33.48 27.42
CA ARG A 260 -17.63 34.39 26.36
C ARG A 260 -16.15 34.72 26.50
N GLY A 261 -15.65 34.85 27.73
CA GLY A 261 -14.23 35.02 28.01
C GLY A 261 -13.43 33.78 27.63
N MET A 262 -13.90 32.60 28.00
CA MET A 262 -13.31 31.31 27.60
C MET A 262 -13.15 31.18 26.09
N LEU A 263 -14.19 31.50 25.32
CA LEU A 263 -14.13 31.43 23.86
C LEU A 263 -13.11 32.44 23.29
N LYS A 264 -13.06 33.67 23.83
CA LYS A 264 -12.07 34.66 23.42
C LYS A 264 -10.64 34.20 23.74
N ASP A 265 -10.42 33.63 24.92
CA ASP A 265 -9.11 33.13 25.34
C ASP A 265 -8.68 31.93 24.49
N LEU A 266 -9.61 31.03 24.14
CA LEU A 266 -9.36 29.93 23.20
C LEU A 266 -8.97 30.46 21.82
N LEU A 267 -9.69 31.44 21.28
CA LEU A 267 -9.36 32.06 20.00
C LEU A 267 -8.00 32.77 20.04
N ARG A 268 -7.67 33.44 21.16
CA ARG A 268 -6.35 34.04 21.40
C ARG A 268 -5.26 32.98 21.42
N LEU A 269 -5.52 31.81 22.02
CA LEU A 269 -4.60 30.68 22.05
C LEU A 269 -4.38 30.09 20.65
N ILE A 270 -5.45 29.85 19.89
CA ILE A 270 -5.40 29.36 18.50
C ILE A 270 -4.65 30.35 17.60
N TRP A 271 -4.89 31.64 17.77
CA TRP A 271 -4.21 32.70 17.01
C TRP A 271 -2.74 32.85 17.42
N GLY A 272 -2.47 32.96 18.73
CA GLY A 272 -1.15 33.19 19.31
C GLY A 272 -0.17 32.02 19.11
N SER A 273 -0.69 30.80 19.04
CA SER A 273 0.08 29.58 18.75
C SER A 273 0.30 29.33 17.25
N ARG A 274 -0.29 30.14 16.36
CA ARG A 274 -0.21 30.01 14.89
C ARG A 274 -0.99 28.83 14.30
N LEU A 275 -1.90 28.25 15.07
CA LEU A 275 -2.74 27.13 14.64
C LEU A 275 -3.66 27.50 13.47
N VAL A 276 -4.07 28.76 13.36
CA VAL A 276 -4.84 29.28 12.21
C VAL A 276 -4.10 29.09 10.88
N ALA A 277 -2.79 29.30 10.86
CA ALA A 277 -2.00 29.08 9.65
C ALA A 277 -1.92 27.58 9.29
N VAL A 278 -1.77 26.72 10.29
CA VAL A 278 -1.77 25.27 10.07
C VAL A 278 -3.13 24.80 9.51
N MET A 279 -4.23 25.21 10.14
CA MET A 279 -5.60 24.89 9.72
C MET A 279 -5.92 25.42 8.31
N SER A 280 -5.51 26.65 8.01
CA SER A 280 -5.78 27.28 6.71
C SER A 280 -5.01 26.59 5.57
N SER A 281 -3.80 26.09 5.83
CA SER A 281 -3.03 25.32 4.83
C SER A 281 -3.76 24.06 4.36
N ALA A 282 -4.49 23.41 5.27
CA ALA A 282 -5.24 22.19 4.99
C ALA A 282 -6.60 22.47 4.34
N ALA A 283 -7.23 23.62 4.62
CA ALA A 283 -8.51 24.02 4.02
C ALA A 283 -8.39 24.61 2.61
N MET A 284 -7.23 25.19 2.26
CA MET A 284 -7.08 25.97 1.03
C MET A 284 -6.65 25.17 -0.20
N VAL A 285 -6.45 23.85 -0.14
CA VAL A 285 -6.06 23.08 -1.32
C VAL A 285 -6.74 21.71 -1.37
N PRO A 286 -7.59 21.40 -2.37
CA PRO A 286 -8.11 20.06 -2.56
C PRO A 286 -6.95 19.09 -2.83
N LEU A 287 -6.81 18.05 -2.00
CA LEU A 287 -5.68 17.13 -2.03
C LEU A 287 -5.95 15.98 -3.00
N SER A 288 -4.92 15.60 -3.76
CA SER A 288 -4.78 14.24 -4.27
C SER A 288 -4.02 13.41 -3.23
N LEU A 289 -4.28 12.10 -3.14
CA LEU A 289 -3.66 11.20 -2.15
C LEU A 289 -2.12 11.32 -2.08
N LEU A 290 -1.44 11.49 -3.22
CA LEU A 290 0.02 11.64 -3.27
C LEU A 290 0.53 12.93 -2.59
N GLY A 291 -0.32 13.94 -2.45
CA GLY A 291 0.00 15.20 -1.75
C GLY A 291 -0.28 15.16 -0.25
N LEU A 292 -0.87 14.09 0.28
CA LEU A 292 -1.22 13.93 1.69
C LEU A 292 0.04 13.73 2.55
N VAL A 293 1.05 12.99 2.06
CA VAL A 293 2.27 12.66 2.83
C VAL A 293 3.09 13.92 3.19
N PRO A 294 3.42 14.82 2.24
CA PRO A 294 4.11 16.06 2.59
C PRO A 294 3.30 16.91 3.57
N GLN A 295 1.97 16.95 3.44
CA GLN A 295 1.09 17.69 4.34
C GLN A 295 1.09 17.09 5.75
N LEU A 296 1.02 15.76 5.89
CA LEU A 296 1.10 15.08 7.19
C LEU A 296 2.47 15.29 7.86
N ALA A 297 3.56 15.22 7.10
CA ALA A 297 4.90 15.53 7.62
C ALA A 297 4.99 16.98 8.13
N LEU A 298 4.38 17.91 7.40
CA LEU A 298 4.23 19.31 7.77
C LEU A 298 3.46 19.49 9.09
N LEU A 299 2.34 18.77 9.22
CA LEU A 299 1.48 18.80 10.40
C LEU A 299 2.20 18.21 11.63
N LEU A 300 2.90 17.09 11.46
CA LEU A 300 3.72 16.48 12.52
C LEU A 300 4.85 17.41 12.97
N TYR A 301 5.51 18.08 12.01
CA TYR A 301 6.52 19.09 12.33
C TYR A 301 5.93 20.29 13.09
N ALA A 302 4.73 20.76 12.70
CA ALA A 302 4.05 21.83 13.43
C ALA A 302 3.72 21.44 14.88
N VAL A 303 3.27 20.22 15.11
CA VAL A 303 3.02 19.68 16.46
C VAL A 303 4.32 19.61 17.26
N ALA A 304 5.40 19.09 16.67
CA ALA A 304 6.71 19.01 17.31
C ALA A 304 7.25 20.40 17.70
N MET A 305 7.08 21.40 16.83
CA MET A 305 7.50 22.78 17.07
C MET A 305 6.73 23.46 18.22
N VAL A 306 5.45 23.16 18.40
CA VAL A 306 4.66 23.68 19.53
C VAL A 306 5.14 23.10 20.83
N ARG A 307 5.39 21.78 20.85
CA ARG A 307 5.91 21.09 22.03
C ARG A 307 7.30 21.59 22.41
N ALA A 308 8.13 21.90 21.43
CA ALA A 308 9.47 22.45 21.67
C ALA A 308 9.48 23.94 22.05
N ASN A 309 8.32 24.61 22.19
CA ASN A 309 8.26 26.06 22.41
C ASN A 309 7.78 26.42 23.84
N PRO A 310 8.70 26.59 24.80
CA PRO A 310 8.35 26.89 26.20
C PRO A 310 7.69 28.26 26.38
N SER A 311 7.82 29.17 25.40
CA SER A 311 7.19 30.51 25.46
C SER A 311 5.66 30.46 25.45
N LEU A 312 5.06 29.37 24.95
CA LEU A 312 3.60 29.21 24.93
C LEU A 312 3.05 28.88 26.32
N CYS A 313 3.73 28.02 27.09
CA CYS A 313 3.30 27.64 28.43
C CYS A 313 3.73 28.60 29.53
N SER A 314 4.73 29.44 29.27
CA SER A 314 5.13 30.54 30.14
C SER A 314 4.39 31.87 29.86
N SER A 315 3.44 31.89 28.92
CA SER A 315 2.70 33.12 28.59
C SER A 315 1.75 33.56 29.72
N ALA A 316 1.46 34.85 29.82
CA ALA A 316 0.54 35.39 30.83
C ALA A 316 -0.86 34.79 30.74
N LEU A 317 -1.34 34.46 29.54
CA LEU A 317 -2.64 33.84 29.32
C LEU A 317 -2.69 32.39 29.82
N THR A 318 -1.65 31.59 29.57
CA THR A 318 -1.59 30.16 29.92
C THR A 318 -1.23 29.92 31.38
N THR A 319 -0.42 30.80 31.97
CA THR A 319 -0.08 30.76 33.40
C THR A 319 -1.21 31.29 34.30
N HIS A 320 -2.19 32.00 33.74
CA HIS A 320 -3.31 32.55 34.50
C HIS A 320 -4.13 31.45 35.21
N PRO A 321 -4.52 31.63 36.49
CA PRO A 321 -5.19 30.59 37.28
C PRO A 321 -6.51 30.11 36.64
N LEU A 322 -7.31 31.03 36.07
CA LEU A 322 -8.53 30.66 35.34
C LEU A 322 -8.26 29.78 34.12
N THR A 323 -7.17 30.02 33.38
CA THR A 323 -6.81 29.20 32.22
C THR A 323 -6.32 27.83 32.66
N ARG A 324 -5.50 27.78 33.72
CA ARG A 324 -5.06 26.51 34.32
C ARG A 324 -6.23 25.66 34.80
N GLN A 325 -7.20 26.27 35.46
CA GLN A 325 -8.43 25.57 35.87
C GLN A 325 -9.15 24.98 34.66
N ARG A 326 -9.32 25.74 33.57
CA ARG A 326 -9.94 25.26 32.32
C ARG A 326 -9.14 24.12 31.68
N ILE A 327 -7.81 24.22 31.66
CA ILE A 327 -6.92 23.18 31.14
C ILE A 327 -7.09 21.88 31.94
N ARG A 328 -7.15 21.97 33.28
CA ARG A 328 -7.41 20.81 34.15
C ARG A 328 -8.78 20.21 33.87
N SER A 329 -9.83 21.03 33.76
CA SER A 329 -11.17 20.53 33.41
C SER A 329 -11.20 19.80 32.06
N VAL A 330 -10.42 20.24 31.07
CA VAL A 330 -10.30 19.52 29.79
C VAL A 330 -9.59 18.17 29.99
N HIS A 331 -8.52 18.11 30.78
CA HIS A 331 -7.89 16.84 31.13
C HIS A 331 -8.84 15.92 31.89
N ASP A 332 -9.61 16.42 32.85
CA ASP A 332 -10.60 15.63 33.61
C ASP A 332 -11.65 15.03 32.67
N VAL A 333 -12.15 15.81 31.71
CA VAL A 333 -13.11 15.34 30.70
C VAL A 333 -12.48 14.31 29.77
N LEU A 334 -11.24 14.51 29.33
CA LEU A 334 -10.52 13.55 28.49
C LEU A 334 -10.21 12.25 29.26
N HIS A 335 -9.88 12.35 30.54
CA HIS A 335 -9.72 11.20 31.44
C HIS A 335 -11.04 10.43 31.61
N LEU A 336 -12.16 11.14 31.83
CA LEU A 336 -13.48 10.52 31.91
C LEU A 336 -13.88 9.86 30.59
N ALA A 337 -13.59 10.48 29.46
CA ALA A 337 -13.78 9.87 28.14
C ALA A 337 -12.92 8.60 27.98
N GLY A 338 -11.69 8.61 28.51
CA GLY A 338 -10.82 7.43 28.59
C GLY A 338 -11.35 6.32 29.51
N MET A 339 -12.03 6.67 30.61
CA MET A 339 -12.71 5.71 31.49
C MET A 339 -13.91 5.02 30.81
N LEU A 340 -14.57 5.71 29.87
CA LEU A 340 -15.68 5.17 29.08
C LEU A 340 -15.20 4.26 27.94
N LEU A 341 -13.90 4.23 27.63
CA LEU A 341 -13.33 3.26 26.72
C LEU A 341 -13.11 1.90 27.44
N PRO A 342 -13.31 0.76 26.76
CA PRO A 342 -13.13 -0.55 27.36
C PRO A 342 -11.71 -0.70 27.94
N GLY A 343 -11.59 -0.81 29.27
CA GLY A 343 -10.31 -0.96 29.99
C GLY A 343 -9.90 0.23 30.90
N GLY A 344 -10.67 1.32 30.94
CA GLY A 344 -10.27 2.58 31.59
C GLY A 344 -10.28 2.64 33.12
N ILE A 345 -10.63 1.58 33.85
CA ILE A 345 -10.74 1.60 35.33
C ILE A 345 -9.36 1.57 36.02
N GLY A 346 -8.33 1.01 35.38
CA GLY A 346 -7.01 0.79 36.00
C GLY A 346 -6.05 1.99 36.00
N GLN A 347 -6.31 3.05 35.22
CA GLN A 347 -5.39 4.19 35.05
C GLN A 347 -5.81 5.47 35.77
N ALA A 348 -7.02 5.50 36.34
CA ALA A 348 -7.58 6.69 36.96
C ALA A 348 -6.85 7.10 38.26
N THR A 349 -6.06 6.22 38.86
CA THR A 349 -5.49 6.42 40.20
C THR A 349 -4.02 6.87 40.19
N SER A 350 -3.36 6.97 39.04
CA SER A 350 -1.95 7.42 38.97
C SER A 350 -1.76 8.91 38.64
N SER A 351 -2.84 9.69 38.48
CA SER A 351 -2.76 11.14 38.23
C SER A 351 -2.97 11.93 39.51
N LEU A 352 -1.95 12.02 40.35
CA LEU A 352 -1.88 13.00 41.44
C LEU A 352 -0.44 13.47 41.63
N GLN A 353 0.21 14.01 40.58
CA GLN A 353 1.37 14.94 40.64
C GLN A 353 1.92 15.26 39.23
N HIS A 354 1.10 15.78 38.31
CA HIS A 354 1.63 16.32 37.05
C HIS A 354 2.08 17.78 37.26
N GLY A 355 3.25 18.14 36.72
CA GLY A 355 3.75 19.51 36.75
C GLY A 355 2.89 20.41 35.86
N GLU A 356 2.68 21.65 36.29
CA GLU A 356 1.79 22.61 35.59
C GLU A 356 2.21 22.91 34.14
N GLU A 357 3.48 22.69 33.81
CA GLU A 357 4.04 22.84 32.47
C GLU A 357 3.60 21.70 31.53
N LEU A 358 3.61 20.46 32.03
CA LEU A 358 3.21 19.28 31.27
C LEU A 358 1.71 19.27 30.94
N ASP A 359 0.87 19.76 31.86
CA ASP A 359 -0.57 19.98 31.63
C ASP A 359 -0.77 20.95 30.45
N CYS A 360 -0.01 22.04 30.43
CA CYS A 360 -0.11 23.02 29.36
C CYS A 360 0.36 22.45 28.00
N GLU A 361 1.49 21.75 27.98
CA GLU A 361 2.01 21.12 26.76
C GLU A 361 1.04 20.09 26.17
N SER A 362 0.46 19.25 27.04
CA SER A 362 -0.51 18.22 26.65
C SER A 362 -1.77 18.85 26.08
N PHE A 363 -2.28 19.91 26.71
CA PHE A 363 -3.44 20.65 26.23
C PHE A 363 -3.18 21.33 24.87
N LEU A 364 -2.02 21.98 24.69
CA LEU A 364 -1.65 22.60 23.42
C LEU A 364 -1.49 21.55 22.32
N THR A 365 -0.86 20.42 22.62
CA THR A 365 -0.72 19.30 21.67
C THR A 365 -2.09 18.78 21.23
N PHE A 366 -2.98 18.53 22.19
CA PHE A 366 -4.36 18.12 21.91
C PHE A 366 -5.08 19.13 21.02
N LEU A 367 -5.02 20.42 21.36
CA LEU A 367 -5.65 21.48 20.57
C LEU A 367 -5.10 21.52 19.14
N PHE A 368 -3.79 21.35 18.97
CA PHE A 368 -3.13 21.32 17.67
C PHE A 368 -3.57 20.15 16.80
N ILE A 369 -3.67 18.95 17.39
CA ILE A 369 -4.15 17.77 16.68
C ILE A 369 -5.61 17.98 16.27
N MET A 370 -6.47 18.41 17.20
CA MET A 370 -7.91 18.55 16.93
C MET A 370 -8.20 19.64 15.89
N VAL A 371 -7.63 20.83 16.04
CA VAL A 371 -7.94 21.98 15.17
C VAL A 371 -7.04 22.00 13.93
N GLY A 372 -5.78 21.56 14.02
CA GLY A 372 -4.81 21.61 12.94
C GLY A 372 -4.81 20.39 12.03
N VAL A 373 -5.27 19.23 12.52
CA VAL A 373 -5.22 17.96 11.78
C VAL A 373 -6.61 17.38 11.58
N VAL A 374 -7.33 17.08 12.66
CA VAL A 374 -8.61 16.36 12.61
C VAL A 374 -9.68 17.20 11.92
N LEU A 375 -9.88 18.45 12.33
CA LEU A 375 -10.91 19.31 11.76
C LEU A 375 -10.73 19.53 10.25
N PRO A 376 -9.53 19.87 9.73
CA PRO A 376 -9.33 19.98 8.29
C PRO A 376 -9.50 18.66 7.54
N LEU A 377 -9.09 17.52 8.12
CA LEU A 377 -9.33 16.20 7.50
C LEU A 377 -10.82 15.88 7.42
N VAL A 378 -11.60 16.18 8.46
CA VAL A 378 -13.06 16.00 8.45
C VAL A 378 -13.70 16.90 7.39
N VAL A 379 -13.28 18.16 7.28
CA VAL A 379 -13.76 19.08 6.23
C VAL A 379 -13.38 18.56 4.85
N LEU A 380 -12.16 18.06 4.66
CA LEU A 380 -11.70 17.51 3.39
C LEU A 380 -12.52 16.29 2.99
N VAL A 381 -12.69 15.32 3.89
CA VAL A 381 -13.47 14.10 3.63
C VAL A 381 -14.93 14.43 3.29
N LYS A 382 -15.51 15.45 3.93
CA LYS A 382 -16.90 15.86 3.65
C LYS A 382 -17.05 16.74 2.41
N THR A 383 -15.99 17.42 1.97
CA THR A 383 -16.05 18.34 0.82
C THR A 383 -15.41 17.77 -0.44
N GLU A 384 -14.77 16.59 -0.39
CA GLU A 384 -14.20 15.95 -1.57
C GLU A 384 -15.32 15.45 -2.51
N PRO A 385 -15.41 15.98 -3.74
CA PRO A 385 -16.47 15.60 -4.67
C PRO A 385 -16.24 14.17 -5.18
N PRO A 386 -17.27 13.32 -5.30
CA PRO A 386 -17.14 11.93 -5.79
C PRO A 386 -16.41 11.79 -7.14
N ALA A 387 -16.43 12.85 -7.95
CA ALA A 387 -15.75 12.93 -9.23
C ALA A 387 -14.20 12.91 -9.13
N SER A 388 -13.59 13.34 -8.02
CA SER A 388 -12.13 13.32 -7.84
C SER A 388 -11.60 11.89 -7.70
N LEU A 389 -12.30 11.07 -6.92
CA LEU A 389 -12.05 9.64 -6.73
C LEU A 389 -12.20 8.88 -8.05
N LYS A 390 -13.30 9.13 -8.77
CA LYS A 390 -13.54 8.53 -10.09
C LYS A 390 -12.46 8.90 -11.12
N ALA A 391 -12.05 10.18 -11.16
CA ALA A 391 -10.98 10.63 -12.05
C ALA A 391 -9.58 10.11 -11.65
N TRP A 392 -9.38 9.73 -10.40
CA TRP A 392 -8.16 9.04 -9.96
C TRP A 392 -8.16 7.57 -10.38
N GLU A 393 -9.29 6.88 -10.21
CA GLU A 393 -9.49 5.49 -10.68
C GLU A 393 -9.32 5.37 -12.19
N GLU A 394 -9.92 6.28 -12.97
CA GLU A 394 -9.76 6.32 -14.42
C GLU A 394 -8.32 6.56 -14.87
N ARG A 395 -7.52 7.31 -14.08
CA ARG A 395 -6.09 7.52 -14.35
C ARG A 395 -5.26 6.28 -13.99
N ARG A 396 -5.59 5.59 -12.90
CA ARG A 396 -4.96 4.34 -12.49
C ARG A 396 -5.24 3.22 -13.51
N GLN A 397 -6.48 3.10 -13.98
CA GLN A 397 -6.87 2.16 -15.02
C GLN A 397 -6.14 2.44 -16.33
N ARG A 398 -6.02 3.71 -16.75
CA ARG A 398 -5.24 4.10 -17.93
C ARG A 398 -3.75 3.79 -17.81
N ALA A 399 -3.17 3.97 -16.62
CA ALA A 399 -1.77 3.61 -16.37
C ALA A 399 -1.56 2.09 -16.49
N ASN A 400 -2.46 1.29 -15.92
CA ASN A 400 -2.41 -0.17 -15.99
C ASN A 400 -2.66 -0.71 -17.41
N SER A 401 -3.53 -0.07 -18.20
CA SER A 401 -3.74 -0.45 -19.61
C SER A 401 -2.54 -0.07 -20.50
N SER A 402 -1.79 0.98 -20.13
CA SER A 402 -0.60 1.40 -20.89
C SER A 402 0.65 0.57 -20.62
N SER A 403 0.72 -0.17 -19.50
CA SER A 403 1.83 -1.08 -19.20
C SER A 403 1.74 -2.44 -19.91
N GLY A 404 0.64 -2.73 -20.64
CA GLY A 404 0.46 -3.97 -21.41
C GLY A 404 0.81 -3.88 -22.89
N GLY A 405 1.20 -2.71 -23.40
CA GLY A 405 1.48 -2.50 -24.83
C GLY A 405 2.92 -2.05 -25.08
N SER A 406 3.84 -3.00 -25.18
CA SER A 406 5.18 -2.76 -25.71
C SER A 406 5.22 -3.10 -27.20
N GLY A 407 5.51 -2.11 -28.04
CA GLY A 407 6.08 -2.32 -29.37
C GLY A 407 5.65 -1.28 -30.40
N GLY A 408 6.43 -0.22 -30.60
CA GLY A 408 6.25 0.69 -31.73
C GLY A 408 7.01 1.99 -31.58
N GLY A 409 8.14 2.11 -32.29
CA GLY A 409 9.04 3.27 -32.22
C GLY A 409 8.47 4.57 -32.78
N GLY A 410 8.98 5.69 -32.29
CA GLY A 410 8.71 7.02 -32.83
C GLY A 410 9.52 8.09 -32.11
N GLY A 411 10.52 8.66 -32.79
CA GLY A 411 11.48 9.60 -32.23
C GLY A 411 10.90 10.94 -31.79
N GLY A 412 11.47 11.49 -30.71
CA GLY A 412 11.15 12.82 -30.20
C GLY A 412 12.33 13.43 -29.44
N ARG A 413 12.74 14.62 -29.87
CA ARG A 413 13.98 15.34 -29.52
C ARG A 413 14.23 15.55 -28.02
N LYS A 414 15.48 15.35 -27.58
CA LYS A 414 16.01 15.81 -26.28
C LYS A 414 16.32 17.31 -26.31
N PRO A 415 15.92 18.12 -25.31
CA PRO A 415 16.51 19.44 -25.12
C PRO A 415 17.84 19.32 -24.36
N ARG A 416 18.92 19.83 -24.96
CA ARG A 416 20.21 20.10 -24.31
C ARG A 416 20.09 21.40 -23.51
N GLY A 417 20.52 21.40 -22.25
CA GLY A 417 20.60 22.63 -21.43
C GLY A 417 21.20 22.39 -20.04
N LEU A 418 22.09 23.29 -19.63
CA LEU A 418 23.07 23.22 -18.54
C LEU A 418 22.55 23.08 -17.09
N TRP A 419 21.26 22.78 -16.87
CA TRP A 419 20.66 22.66 -15.53
C TRP A 419 20.46 21.20 -15.07
N GLY A 420 21.12 20.25 -15.74
CA GLY A 420 21.07 18.82 -15.40
C GLY A 420 21.86 18.41 -14.15
N CYS A 421 22.74 19.27 -13.62
CA CYS A 421 23.65 18.88 -12.53
C CYS A 421 23.05 18.99 -11.12
N ALA A 422 22.03 19.84 -10.88
CA ALA A 422 21.39 19.93 -9.56
C ALA A 422 20.39 18.79 -9.29
N CYS A 423 19.82 18.18 -10.34
CA CYS A 423 19.00 16.96 -10.21
C CYS A 423 19.83 15.69 -9.93
N ALA A 424 21.15 15.71 -10.17
CA ALA A 424 22.01 14.55 -9.97
C ALA A 424 22.31 14.25 -8.48
N ALA A 425 22.11 15.20 -7.55
CA ALA A 425 22.32 14.97 -6.12
C ALA A 425 21.08 14.36 -5.44
N ALA A 426 19.88 14.87 -5.73
CA ALA A 426 18.63 14.29 -5.24
C ALA A 426 18.29 12.94 -5.91
N GLY A 427 18.68 12.77 -7.18
CA GLY A 427 18.56 11.48 -7.89
C GLY A 427 19.50 10.40 -7.37
N ARG A 428 20.66 10.76 -6.79
CA ARG A 428 21.63 9.79 -6.24
C ARG A 428 21.19 9.18 -4.90
N ALA A 429 20.46 9.93 -4.06
CA ALA A 429 19.86 9.39 -2.85
C ALA A 429 18.68 8.44 -3.14
N ALA A 430 17.88 8.76 -4.17
CA ALA A 430 16.83 7.87 -4.67
C ALA A 430 17.40 6.61 -5.35
N LEU A 431 18.50 6.75 -6.12
CA LEU A 431 19.19 5.63 -6.75
C LEU A 431 19.95 4.72 -5.77
N LEU A 432 20.35 5.18 -4.59
CA LEU A 432 20.95 4.32 -3.56
C LEU A 432 19.90 3.45 -2.85
N LEU A 433 18.68 3.98 -2.67
CA LEU A 433 17.52 3.20 -2.23
C LEU A 433 17.00 2.25 -3.33
N GLU A 434 17.12 2.63 -4.61
CA GLU A 434 16.79 1.77 -5.74
C GLU A 434 17.89 0.72 -6.02
N ALA A 435 19.16 1.02 -5.79
CA ALA A 435 20.28 0.09 -5.93
C ALA A 435 20.26 -1.02 -4.86
N GLY A 436 19.86 -0.67 -3.63
CA GLY A 436 19.63 -1.67 -2.57
C GLY A 436 18.47 -2.63 -2.86
N MET A 437 17.47 -2.19 -3.66
CA MET A 437 16.36 -3.06 -4.10
C MET A 437 16.63 -3.76 -5.45
N ARG A 438 17.58 -3.27 -6.26
CA ARG A 438 17.97 -3.90 -7.54
C ARG A 438 19.01 -5.01 -7.40
N GLU A 439 19.71 -5.14 -6.26
CA GLU A 439 20.52 -6.33 -5.99
C GLU A 439 19.68 -7.62 -5.79
N LEU A 440 18.36 -7.50 -5.63
CA LEU A 440 17.44 -8.65 -5.59
C LEU A 440 16.81 -8.97 -6.97
N SER A 441 17.13 -8.22 -8.03
CA SER A 441 16.54 -8.44 -9.38
C SER A 441 17.51 -8.23 -10.55
N ALA A 442 18.71 -8.80 -10.49
CA ALA A 442 19.59 -8.86 -11.66
C ALA A 442 19.26 -10.10 -12.54
N PRO A 443 18.97 -9.94 -13.85
CA PRO A 443 18.88 -11.05 -14.78
C PRO A 443 20.28 -11.45 -15.27
N ASN A 444 20.50 -12.76 -15.42
CA ASN A 444 21.68 -13.43 -16.00
C ASN A 444 23.01 -13.39 -15.21
N ARG A 445 23.11 -14.26 -14.20
CA ARG A 445 24.27 -15.16 -14.07
C ARG A 445 23.78 -16.60 -14.20
N THR A 446 24.39 -17.33 -15.12
CA THR A 446 24.16 -18.74 -15.42
C THR A 446 24.43 -19.63 -14.21
N LEU A 447 23.43 -19.78 -13.34
CA LEU A 447 23.36 -20.92 -12.43
C LEU A 447 22.97 -22.13 -13.27
N ARG A 448 23.97 -22.95 -13.58
CA ARG A 448 23.81 -24.28 -14.16
C ARG A 448 23.04 -25.14 -13.14
N MET A 449 21.71 -25.04 -13.16
CA MET A 449 20.86 -25.92 -12.37
C MET A 449 21.07 -27.35 -12.87
N LYS A 450 21.36 -28.26 -11.94
CA LYS A 450 21.37 -29.70 -12.23
C LYS A 450 20.00 -30.08 -12.82
N PRO A 451 19.95 -30.91 -13.87
CA PRO A 451 18.69 -31.37 -14.41
C PRO A 451 17.92 -32.10 -13.31
N VAL A 452 16.75 -31.56 -12.99
CA VAL A 452 15.70 -32.22 -12.20
C VAL A 452 15.34 -33.51 -12.95
N THR A 453 15.58 -34.65 -12.32
CA THR A 453 15.34 -35.97 -12.92
C THR A 453 13.83 -36.22 -13.05
N ALA A 454 13.46 -37.06 -14.01
CA ALA A 454 12.07 -37.40 -14.35
C ALA A 454 11.23 -37.87 -13.14
N ALA A 455 11.86 -38.38 -12.08
CA ALA A 455 11.20 -38.78 -10.83
C ALA A 455 10.57 -37.62 -10.02
N GLN A 456 10.87 -36.35 -10.34
CA GLN A 456 10.29 -35.18 -9.67
C GLN A 456 9.10 -34.56 -10.44
N ARG A 457 8.71 -35.09 -11.61
CA ARG A 457 7.58 -34.57 -12.41
C ARG A 457 6.22 -35.13 -12.02
N ASP A 458 6.16 -36.23 -11.28
CA ASP A 458 4.90 -36.90 -10.93
C ASP A 458 4.32 -36.42 -9.59
N ASN A 459 4.65 -35.20 -9.13
CA ASN A 459 4.24 -34.70 -7.83
C ASN A 459 3.80 -33.22 -7.88
N GLU A 460 2.95 -32.86 -8.85
CA GLU A 460 2.16 -31.61 -8.82
C GLU A 460 0.74 -31.87 -8.27
N ASP A 461 0.68 -32.50 -7.10
CA ASP A 461 -0.55 -32.68 -6.34
C ASP A 461 -1.04 -31.34 -5.78
N GLY A 462 -2.37 -31.14 -5.69
CA GLY A 462 -2.99 -30.00 -5.00
C GLY A 462 -2.45 -29.79 -3.57
N THR A 463 -2.00 -30.88 -2.94
CA THR A 463 -1.28 -30.93 -1.66
C THR A 463 -0.10 -29.96 -1.58
N ALA A 464 0.54 -29.63 -2.71
CA ALA A 464 1.65 -28.69 -2.77
C ALA A 464 1.24 -27.25 -2.44
N ILE A 465 -0.01 -26.83 -2.71
CA ILE A 465 -0.47 -25.44 -2.56
C ILE A 465 -0.83 -25.11 -1.11
N GLU A 466 -1.66 -25.92 -0.46
CA GLU A 466 -1.99 -25.71 0.96
C GLU A 466 -0.76 -26.01 1.83
N ALA A 467 0.04 -27.03 1.49
CA ALA A 467 1.30 -27.30 2.19
C ALA A 467 2.35 -26.20 1.93
N ALA A 468 2.41 -25.56 0.75
CA ALA A 468 3.25 -24.38 0.56
C ALA A 468 2.77 -23.22 1.46
N SER A 469 1.47 -22.91 1.46
CA SER A 469 0.90 -21.88 2.34
C SER A 469 1.21 -22.14 3.83
N MET A 470 1.09 -23.38 4.29
CA MET A 470 1.40 -23.79 5.67
C MET A 470 2.90 -23.74 5.98
N ARG A 471 3.77 -24.09 5.02
CA ARG A 471 5.24 -24.01 5.17
C ARG A 471 5.76 -22.57 5.24
N HIS A 472 5.04 -21.61 4.68
CA HIS A 472 5.49 -20.21 4.66
C HIS A 472 5.20 -19.45 5.96
N ALA A 473 4.22 -19.85 6.78
CA ALA A 473 3.89 -19.11 8.00
C ALA A 473 5.05 -19.08 9.04
N PRO A 474 5.73 -20.20 9.35
CA PRO A 474 6.93 -20.17 10.19
C PRO A 474 8.08 -19.38 9.56
N GLY A 475 8.24 -19.50 8.23
CA GLY A 475 9.24 -18.74 7.48
C GLY A 475 8.99 -17.22 7.52
N LEU A 476 7.73 -16.80 7.43
CA LEU A 476 7.29 -15.41 7.57
C LEU A 476 7.52 -14.90 8.98
N ALA A 477 7.18 -15.70 10.01
CA ALA A 477 7.42 -15.34 11.40
C ALA A 477 8.92 -15.16 11.66
N LEU A 478 9.77 -16.07 11.17
CA LEU A 478 11.23 -15.96 11.26
C LEU A 478 11.77 -14.75 10.50
N PHE A 479 11.25 -14.49 9.29
CA PHE A 479 11.63 -13.33 8.48
C PHE A 479 11.32 -12.02 9.22
N TRP A 480 10.09 -11.85 9.71
CA TRP A 480 9.68 -10.65 10.44
C TRP A 480 10.41 -10.53 11.79
N SER A 481 10.62 -11.64 12.50
CA SER A 481 11.42 -11.65 13.73
C SER A 481 12.87 -11.26 13.47
N GLY A 482 13.45 -11.68 12.36
CA GLY A 482 14.79 -11.27 11.93
C GLY A 482 14.88 -9.77 11.63
N ILE A 483 13.88 -9.21 10.96
CA ILE A 483 13.81 -7.76 10.66
C ILE A 483 13.63 -6.95 11.95
N LEU A 484 12.57 -7.22 12.71
CA LEU A 484 12.22 -6.44 13.90
C LEU A 484 13.27 -6.64 15.01
N GLY A 485 13.71 -7.88 15.21
CA GLY A 485 14.75 -8.22 16.18
C GLY A 485 16.11 -7.66 15.78
N GLY A 486 16.51 -7.76 14.51
CA GLY A 486 17.75 -7.18 14.00
C GLY A 486 17.77 -5.66 14.09
N ALA A 487 16.66 -4.99 13.74
CA ALA A 487 16.51 -3.55 13.88
C ALA A 487 16.56 -3.11 15.35
N SER A 488 15.88 -3.84 16.24
CA SER A 488 15.89 -3.58 17.69
C SER A 488 17.29 -3.77 18.27
N TRP A 489 17.99 -4.84 17.88
CA TRP A 489 19.36 -5.12 18.31
C TRP A 489 20.33 -4.03 17.84
N ALA A 490 20.27 -3.63 16.57
CA ALA A 490 21.10 -2.55 16.03
C ALA A 490 20.84 -1.22 16.75
N ALA A 491 19.57 -0.92 17.05
CA ALA A 491 19.19 0.29 17.77
C ALA A 491 19.65 0.29 19.22
N LEU A 492 19.54 -0.85 19.93
CA LEU A 492 20.12 -1.01 21.27
C LEU A 492 21.65 -0.81 21.24
N GLY A 493 22.33 -1.37 20.23
CA GLY A 493 23.77 -1.18 20.02
C GLY A 493 24.15 0.28 19.74
N ALA A 494 23.25 1.06 19.16
CA ALA A 494 23.40 2.50 18.96
C ALA A 494 23.00 3.35 20.17
N GLY A 495 22.65 2.73 21.31
CA GLY A 495 22.29 3.42 22.55
C GLY A 495 20.84 3.93 22.60
N VAL A 496 19.96 3.45 21.72
CA VAL A 496 18.52 3.78 21.78
C VAL A 496 17.89 3.13 23.01
N ARG A 497 17.08 3.90 23.75
CA ARG A 497 16.38 3.40 24.95
C ARG A 497 15.40 2.26 24.58
N PRO A 498 15.36 1.16 25.35
CA PRO A 498 14.44 0.04 25.10
C PRO A 498 12.97 0.46 25.13
N ASP A 499 12.60 1.46 25.94
CA ASP A 499 11.22 2.00 26.00
C ASP A 499 10.75 2.57 24.65
N LEU A 500 11.66 3.25 23.91
CA LEU A 500 11.35 3.81 22.60
C LEU A 500 11.18 2.71 21.54
N LEU A 501 11.99 1.67 21.63
CA LEU A 501 11.87 0.49 20.76
C LEU A 501 10.58 -0.26 21.04
N LEU A 502 10.21 -0.41 22.31
CA LEU A 502 8.96 -1.03 22.72
C LEU A 502 7.74 -0.22 22.26
N LEU A 503 7.82 1.12 22.27
CA LEU A 503 6.79 1.99 21.72
C LEU A 503 6.60 1.74 20.21
N VAL A 504 7.70 1.69 19.46
CA VAL A 504 7.66 1.44 18.00
C VAL A 504 7.08 0.06 17.71
N ASP A 505 7.58 -0.97 18.41
CA ASP A 505 7.14 -2.35 18.24
C ASP A 505 5.64 -2.53 18.56
N THR A 506 5.20 -1.97 19.70
CA THR A 506 3.78 -1.99 20.09
C THR A 506 2.91 -1.21 19.09
N THR A 507 3.44 -0.14 18.49
CA THR A 507 2.72 0.64 17.47
C THR A 507 2.51 -0.17 16.21
N ILE A 508 3.54 -0.90 15.78
CA ILE A 508 3.46 -1.83 14.64
C ILE A 508 2.41 -2.90 14.94
N TRP A 509 2.50 -3.55 16.11
CA TRP A 509 1.54 -4.58 16.50
C TRP A 509 0.10 -4.06 16.53
N PHE A 510 -0.14 -2.93 17.20
CA PHE A 510 -1.45 -2.27 17.24
C PHE A 510 -1.99 -1.97 15.84
N SER A 511 -1.14 -1.44 14.96
CA SER A 511 -1.53 -1.06 13.60
C SER A 511 -1.92 -2.25 12.74
N VAL A 512 -1.21 -3.38 12.87
CA VAL A 512 -1.47 -4.61 12.13
C VAL A 512 -2.83 -5.19 12.52
N VAL A 513 -3.09 -5.35 13.82
CA VAL A 513 -4.37 -5.88 14.32
C VAL A 513 -5.52 -4.95 13.95
N SER A 514 -5.36 -3.64 14.14
CA SER A 514 -6.41 -2.66 13.83
C SER A 514 -6.74 -2.62 12.33
N SER A 515 -5.72 -2.69 11.46
CA SER A 515 -5.91 -2.57 10.02
C SER A 515 -6.53 -3.83 9.42
N ILE A 516 -6.06 -5.01 9.80
CA ILE A 516 -6.50 -6.26 9.17
C ILE A 516 -7.77 -6.79 9.86
N SER A 517 -7.75 -6.93 11.18
CA SER A 517 -8.85 -7.58 11.92
C SER A 517 -10.09 -6.69 12.07
N LEU A 518 -9.93 -5.36 12.23
CA LEU A 518 -11.08 -4.45 12.41
C LEU A 518 -11.53 -3.74 11.13
N MET A 519 -10.60 -3.42 10.21
CA MET A 519 -10.92 -2.66 9.00
C MET A 519 -11.03 -3.53 7.75
N GLU A 520 -9.97 -4.27 7.37
CA GLU A 520 -9.97 -5.09 6.15
C GLU A 520 -11.08 -6.14 6.18
N ALA A 521 -11.18 -6.92 7.25
CA ALA A 521 -12.17 -7.98 7.38
C ALA A 521 -13.61 -7.43 7.21
N TRP A 522 -13.91 -6.28 7.80
CA TRP A 522 -15.22 -5.66 7.71
C TRP A 522 -15.55 -5.17 6.30
N VAL A 523 -14.60 -4.50 5.63
CA VAL A 523 -14.80 -3.96 4.27
C VAL A 523 -14.94 -5.10 3.25
N LYS A 524 -14.11 -6.14 3.38
CA LYS A 524 -14.03 -7.25 2.44
C LYS A 524 -15.34 -8.02 2.31
N PHE A 525 -16.06 -8.24 3.40
CA PHE A 525 -17.35 -8.96 3.38
C PHE A 525 -18.56 -8.07 3.06
N ARG A 526 -18.35 -6.78 2.77
CA ARG A 526 -19.38 -5.86 2.26
C ARG A 526 -19.23 -5.48 0.80
N ALA A 527 -18.17 -5.94 0.13
CA ALA A 527 -17.97 -5.69 -1.29
C ALA A 527 -18.99 -6.51 -2.12
N PRO A 528 -19.90 -5.87 -2.87
CA PRO A 528 -21.00 -6.57 -3.55
C PRO A 528 -20.56 -7.44 -4.73
N LEU A 529 -19.37 -7.20 -5.26
CA LEU A 529 -18.79 -7.95 -6.38
C LEU A 529 -17.80 -9.04 -5.95
N LEU A 530 -17.51 -9.16 -4.65
CA LEU A 530 -16.60 -10.18 -4.14
C LEU A 530 -17.41 -11.34 -3.58
N GLU A 531 -17.30 -12.49 -4.24
CA GLU A 531 -17.95 -13.70 -3.76
C GLU A 531 -17.42 -14.10 -2.38
N ARG A 532 -18.34 -14.56 -1.53
CA ARG A 532 -18.05 -14.81 -0.12
C ARG A 532 -16.97 -15.85 0.10
N HIS A 533 -16.97 -16.92 -0.69
CA HIS A 533 -15.99 -18.01 -0.57
C HIS A 533 -14.58 -17.56 -1.01
N VAL A 534 -14.49 -16.73 -2.05
CA VAL A 534 -13.23 -16.08 -2.46
C VAL A 534 -12.71 -15.16 -1.36
N GLY A 535 -13.60 -14.35 -0.77
CA GLY A 535 -13.27 -13.52 0.38
C GLY A 535 -12.73 -14.33 1.57
N VAL A 536 -13.33 -15.48 1.86
CA VAL A 536 -12.87 -16.37 2.93
C VAL A 536 -11.51 -17.02 2.61
N ASP A 537 -11.26 -17.45 1.37
CA ASP A 537 -9.96 -18.05 1.00
C ASP A 537 -8.81 -17.06 1.13
N VAL A 538 -9.01 -15.84 0.62
CA VAL A 538 -8.03 -14.75 0.81
C VAL A 538 -7.87 -14.46 2.31
N GLY A 539 -8.96 -14.48 3.08
CA GLY A 539 -8.97 -14.11 4.50
C GLY A 539 -8.09 -15.05 5.33
N ARG A 540 -8.29 -16.36 5.17
CA ARG A 540 -7.47 -17.40 5.81
C ARG A 540 -5.97 -17.19 5.60
N ARG A 541 -5.55 -16.80 4.39
CA ARG A 541 -4.13 -16.60 4.07
C ARG A 541 -3.60 -15.30 4.68
N VAL A 542 -4.39 -14.23 4.62
CA VAL A 542 -4.04 -12.93 5.22
C VAL A 542 -3.90 -13.04 6.75
N PHE A 543 -4.84 -13.71 7.43
CA PHE A 543 -4.78 -13.91 8.89
C PHE A 543 -3.56 -14.73 9.32
N ARG A 544 -3.14 -15.75 8.55
CA ARG A 544 -1.86 -16.46 8.82
C ARG A 544 -0.66 -15.51 8.76
N GLY A 545 -0.65 -14.59 7.79
CA GLY A 545 0.37 -13.55 7.68
C GLY A 545 0.32 -12.55 8.84
N GLN A 546 -0.87 -12.15 9.25
CA GLN A 546 -1.10 -11.28 10.42
C GLN A 546 -0.51 -11.93 11.67
N TYR A 547 -0.92 -13.15 12.02
CA TYR A 547 -0.44 -13.83 13.22
C TYR A 547 1.07 -14.10 13.22
N ALA A 548 1.68 -14.31 12.05
CA ALA A 548 3.13 -14.44 11.93
C ALA A 548 3.86 -13.12 12.29
N MET A 549 3.32 -11.97 11.86
CA MET A 549 3.84 -10.66 12.23
C MET A 549 3.61 -10.37 13.72
N GLU A 550 2.43 -10.68 14.24
CA GLU A 550 2.12 -10.49 15.65
C GLU A 550 3.02 -11.34 16.56
N ALA A 551 3.31 -12.58 16.16
CA ALA A 551 4.27 -13.42 16.87
C ALA A 551 5.68 -12.82 16.86
N ALA A 552 6.10 -12.21 15.74
CA ALA A 552 7.37 -11.49 15.68
C ALA A 552 7.39 -10.30 16.66
N CYS A 553 6.35 -9.46 16.67
CA CYS A 553 6.20 -8.36 17.63
C CYS A 553 6.16 -8.86 19.09
N ALA A 554 5.46 -9.95 19.37
CA ALA A 554 5.41 -10.52 20.72
C ALA A 554 6.80 -10.98 21.20
N LEU A 555 7.58 -11.62 20.32
CA LEU A 555 8.93 -12.08 20.63
C LEU A 555 9.91 -10.91 20.82
N THR A 556 9.83 -9.88 19.99
CA THR A 556 10.65 -8.68 20.12
C THR A 556 10.30 -7.88 21.36
N ALA A 557 9.01 -7.69 21.67
CA ALA A 557 8.57 -7.07 22.91
C ALA A 557 9.09 -7.82 24.15
N CYS A 558 9.01 -9.16 24.14
CA CYS A 558 9.59 -9.99 25.21
C CYS A 558 11.10 -9.78 25.35
N GLY A 559 11.85 -9.76 24.24
CA GLY A 559 13.29 -9.50 24.23
C GLY A 559 13.66 -8.10 24.74
N LEU A 560 12.87 -7.08 24.38
CA LEU A 560 13.05 -5.70 24.82
C LEU A 560 12.77 -5.54 26.32
N LEU A 561 11.70 -6.17 26.83
CA LEU A 561 11.40 -6.19 28.26
C LEU A 561 12.48 -6.93 29.06
N TRP A 562 13.01 -8.03 28.52
CA TRP A 562 14.13 -8.76 29.11
C TRP A 562 15.40 -7.92 29.17
N SER A 563 15.71 -7.21 28.07
CA SER A 563 16.86 -6.30 27.99
C SER A 563 16.73 -5.13 28.96
N ALA A 564 15.53 -4.52 29.06
CA ALA A 564 15.24 -3.43 29.99
C ALA A 564 15.40 -3.86 31.46
N GLY A 565 15.12 -5.14 31.78
CA GLY A 565 15.35 -5.71 33.10
C GLY A 565 16.80 -6.03 33.43
N GLY A 566 17.77 -5.78 32.55
CA GLY A 566 19.17 -6.18 32.79
C GLY A 566 19.40 -7.69 32.68
N GLY A 567 18.51 -8.41 31.98
CA GLY A 567 18.74 -9.80 31.59
C GLY A 567 18.53 -10.88 32.66
N SER A 568 17.87 -10.56 33.77
CA SER A 568 17.49 -11.53 34.81
C SER A 568 16.01 -11.92 34.70
N VAL A 569 15.70 -13.18 35.03
CA VAL A 569 14.30 -13.67 35.07
C VAL A 569 13.45 -12.84 36.04
N ARG A 570 14.03 -12.48 37.20
CA ARG A 570 13.31 -11.74 38.25
C ARG A 570 12.94 -10.33 37.80
N SER A 571 13.84 -9.68 37.06
CA SER A 571 13.60 -8.34 36.53
C SER A 571 12.69 -8.37 35.30
N GLY A 572 12.77 -9.39 34.45
CA GLY A 572 11.81 -9.64 33.37
C GLY A 572 10.37 -9.82 33.90
N LEU A 573 10.20 -10.61 34.96
CA LEU A 573 8.90 -10.76 35.63
C LEU A 573 8.40 -9.45 36.25
N SER A 574 9.30 -8.64 36.83
CA SER A 574 8.92 -7.32 37.34
C SER A 574 8.54 -6.33 36.23
N ALA A 575 9.17 -6.42 35.06
CA ALA A 575 8.84 -5.60 33.89
C ALA A 575 7.49 -5.99 33.30
N LEU A 576 7.15 -7.29 33.30
CA LEU A 576 5.82 -7.80 32.96
C LEU A 576 4.75 -7.35 33.96
N ALA A 577 5.07 -7.29 35.25
CA ALA A 577 4.14 -6.82 36.29
C ALA A 577 4.02 -5.29 36.38
N GLY A 578 4.93 -4.54 35.74
CA GLY A 578 4.95 -3.08 35.74
C GLY A 578 3.90 -2.43 34.82
N SER A 579 3.86 -1.09 34.81
CA SER A 579 2.90 -0.32 34.00
C SER A 579 3.11 -0.51 32.49
N GLY A 580 2.36 -1.44 31.89
CA GLY A 580 2.26 -1.67 30.44
C GLY A 580 2.67 -3.08 30.02
N GLY A 581 3.52 -3.75 30.81
CA GLY A 581 3.99 -5.11 30.53
C GLY A 581 2.87 -6.15 30.59
N TRP A 582 1.94 -6.00 31.54
CA TRP A 582 0.80 -6.92 31.69
C TRP A 582 -0.18 -6.82 30.52
N MET A 583 -0.28 -5.64 29.89
CA MET A 583 -1.12 -5.43 28.71
C MET A 583 -0.53 -6.11 27.49
N LEU A 584 0.80 -6.06 27.31
CA LEU A 584 1.52 -6.81 26.28
C LEU A 584 1.41 -8.32 26.52
N ALA A 585 1.52 -8.76 27.77
CA ALA A 585 1.32 -10.16 28.14
C ALA A 585 -0.11 -10.62 27.83
N GLY A 586 -1.11 -9.78 28.13
CA GLY A 586 -2.50 -10.04 27.77
C GLY A 586 -2.71 -10.11 26.26
N ALA A 587 -2.12 -9.20 25.49
CA ALA A 587 -2.19 -9.22 24.03
C ALA A 587 -1.51 -10.47 23.43
N ALA A 588 -0.35 -10.88 23.98
CA ALA A 588 0.32 -12.11 23.61
C ALA A 588 -0.50 -13.36 23.98
N ALA A 589 -1.18 -13.35 25.14
CA ALA A 589 -2.06 -14.45 25.54
C ALA A 589 -3.27 -14.58 24.61
N ILE A 590 -3.84 -13.47 24.15
CA ILE A 590 -4.89 -13.47 23.13
C ILE A 590 -4.35 -14.05 21.81
N LEU A 591 -3.18 -13.62 21.36
CA LEU A 591 -2.55 -14.19 20.16
C LEU A 591 -2.35 -15.71 20.27
N LEU A 592 -1.91 -16.22 21.43
CA LEU A 592 -1.77 -17.66 21.66
C LEU A 592 -3.12 -18.39 21.65
N LEU A 593 -4.15 -17.78 22.24
CA LEU A 593 -5.52 -18.31 22.21
C LEU A 593 -6.07 -18.36 20.78
N GLU A 594 -5.79 -17.33 19.98
CA GLU A 594 -6.19 -17.26 18.60
C GLU A 594 -5.46 -18.30 17.74
N LEU A 595 -4.14 -18.40 17.85
CA LEU A 595 -3.34 -19.40 17.15
C LEU A 595 -3.69 -20.84 17.54
N GLY A 596 -3.95 -21.09 18.82
CA GLY A 596 -4.17 -22.43 19.36
C GLY A 596 -5.59 -22.95 19.18
N LEU A 597 -6.60 -22.10 19.35
CA LEU A 597 -8.00 -22.53 19.41
C LEU A 597 -8.88 -21.89 18.33
N VAL A 598 -8.84 -20.56 18.20
CA VAL A 598 -9.83 -19.83 17.40
C VAL A 598 -9.56 -19.92 15.91
N PHE A 599 -8.32 -19.64 15.49
CA PHE A 599 -7.92 -19.68 14.09
C PHE A 599 -8.07 -21.07 13.48
N PRO A 600 -7.61 -22.19 14.10
CA PRO A 600 -7.84 -23.52 13.55
C PRO A 600 -9.31 -23.85 13.34
N ALA A 601 -10.19 -23.39 14.24
CA ALA A 601 -11.62 -23.58 14.12
C ALA A 601 -12.24 -22.75 12.97
N LEU A 602 -11.82 -21.49 12.81
CA LEU A 602 -12.25 -20.63 11.70
C LEU A 602 -11.68 -21.10 10.35
N ASP A 603 -10.44 -21.58 10.33
CA ASP A 603 -9.77 -22.15 9.17
C ASP A 603 -10.57 -23.33 8.62
N LEU A 604 -10.96 -24.27 9.50
CA LEU A 604 -11.77 -25.43 9.15
C LEU A 604 -13.14 -25.04 8.58
N ARG A 605 -13.84 -24.09 9.22
CA ARG A 605 -15.11 -23.55 8.68
C ARG A 605 -14.91 -22.90 7.31
N GLY A 606 -13.80 -22.17 7.13
CA GLY A 606 -13.47 -21.54 5.87
C GLY A 606 -13.20 -22.55 4.76
N LYS A 607 -12.48 -23.65 5.06
CA LYS A 607 -12.25 -24.77 4.13
C LYS A 607 -13.57 -25.38 3.68
N ALA A 608 -14.48 -25.64 4.63
CA ALA A 608 -15.78 -26.23 4.33
C ALA A 608 -16.65 -25.32 3.45
N LEU A 609 -16.65 -24.00 3.72
CA LEU A 609 -17.39 -23.04 2.90
C LEU A 609 -16.88 -23.03 1.45
N ILE A 610 -15.56 -22.99 1.26
CA ILE A 610 -14.93 -22.98 -0.07
C ILE A 610 -15.20 -24.29 -0.80
N ALA A 611 -15.02 -25.41 -0.11
CA ALA A 611 -15.30 -26.75 -0.63
C ALA A 611 -16.76 -26.92 -1.11
N SER A 612 -17.71 -26.27 -0.43
CA SER A 612 -19.15 -26.33 -0.76
C SER A 612 -19.61 -25.33 -1.82
N ALA A 613 -18.87 -24.24 -2.03
CA ALA A 613 -19.29 -23.13 -2.90
C ALA A 613 -18.60 -23.13 -4.28
N ALA A 614 -17.59 -23.97 -4.46
CA ALA A 614 -16.80 -24.05 -5.68
C ALA A 614 -17.50 -24.92 -6.74
N GLU A 615 -17.91 -24.32 -7.86
CA GLU A 615 -18.50 -25.05 -8.99
C GLU A 615 -17.42 -25.67 -9.90
N PRO A 616 -17.40 -27.00 -10.12
CA PRO A 616 -16.31 -27.66 -10.86
C PRO A 616 -16.15 -27.17 -12.30
N ALA A 617 -17.24 -26.75 -12.95
CA ALA A 617 -17.27 -26.38 -14.37
C ALA A 617 -16.47 -25.11 -14.70
N GLU A 618 -16.22 -24.23 -13.73
CA GLU A 618 -15.56 -22.94 -13.93
C GLU A 618 -14.08 -22.93 -13.47
N LEU A 619 -13.62 -24.03 -12.86
CA LEU A 619 -12.32 -24.10 -12.22
C LEU A 619 -11.26 -24.73 -13.12
N THR A 620 -10.05 -24.16 -13.11
CA THR A 620 -8.89 -24.79 -13.74
C THR A 620 -8.56 -26.14 -13.07
N PRO A 621 -7.88 -27.08 -13.75
CA PRO A 621 -7.52 -28.38 -13.15
C PRO A 621 -6.77 -28.25 -11.81
N ARG A 622 -5.93 -27.22 -11.67
CA ARG A 622 -5.22 -26.92 -10.41
C ARG A 622 -6.17 -26.48 -9.29
N GLN A 623 -7.18 -25.66 -9.62
CA GLN A 623 -8.18 -25.22 -8.66
C GLN A 623 -9.14 -26.35 -8.26
N GLN A 624 -9.48 -27.23 -9.20
CA GLN A 624 -10.28 -28.43 -8.92
C GLN A 624 -9.54 -29.36 -7.94
N ALA A 625 -8.25 -29.62 -8.17
CA ALA A 625 -7.42 -30.41 -7.25
C ALA A 625 -7.36 -29.77 -5.84
N TYR A 626 -7.23 -28.44 -5.76
CA TYR A 626 -7.27 -27.72 -4.50
C TYR A 626 -8.63 -27.86 -3.78
N VAL A 627 -9.74 -27.70 -4.50
CA VAL A 627 -11.09 -27.83 -3.92
C VAL A 627 -11.36 -29.26 -3.44
N HIS A 628 -10.93 -30.27 -4.19
CA HIS A 628 -11.03 -31.67 -3.79
C HIS A 628 -10.28 -31.95 -2.47
N GLU A 629 -9.08 -31.40 -2.30
CA GLU A 629 -8.33 -31.50 -1.05
C GLU A 629 -9.08 -30.86 0.13
N LEU A 630 -9.70 -29.69 -0.08
CA LEU A 630 -10.51 -29.05 0.96
C LEU A 630 -11.75 -29.87 1.31
N GLN A 631 -12.36 -30.54 0.33
CA GLN A 631 -13.48 -31.46 0.54
C GLN A 631 -13.03 -32.65 1.40
N GLU A 632 -11.92 -33.30 1.05
CA GLU A 632 -11.34 -34.40 1.86
C GLU A 632 -11.00 -33.95 3.28
N ALA A 633 -10.37 -32.77 3.43
CA ALA A 633 -9.98 -32.23 4.74
C ALA A 633 -11.17 -31.90 5.65
N THR A 634 -12.38 -31.77 5.08
CA THR A 634 -13.61 -31.39 5.80
C THR A 634 -14.63 -32.53 5.91
N ALA A 635 -14.56 -33.55 5.05
CA ALA A 635 -15.56 -34.63 4.93
C ALA A 635 -15.82 -35.42 6.22
N ALA A 636 -14.84 -35.52 7.14
CA ALA A 636 -14.94 -36.30 8.37
C ALA A 636 -14.92 -35.46 9.66
N ARG A 637 -15.00 -34.12 9.57
CA ARG A 637 -14.88 -33.23 10.75
C ARG A 637 -16.20 -32.53 11.06
N SER A 638 -16.60 -32.54 12.34
CA SER A 638 -17.69 -31.71 12.82
C SER A 638 -17.32 -30.23 12.71
N LEU A 639 -18.16 -29.43 12.06
CA LEU A 639 -17.90 -28.00 11.91
C LEU A 639 -18.00 -27.28 13.28
N PRO A 640 -16.99 -26.50 13.68
CA PRO A 640 -17.05 -25.67 14.88
C PRO A 640 -18.27 -24.74 14.84
N PRO A 641 -18.85 -24.34 15.97
CA PRO A 641 -20.06 -23.52 15.99
C PRO A 641 -19.82 -22.11 15.39
N PRO A 642 -20.84 -21.46 14.83
CA PRO A 642 -20.68 -20.15 14.16
C PRO A 642 -20.28 -19.02 15.11
N PHE A 643 -20.55 -19.15 16.42
CA PHE A 643 -20.19 -18.13 17.41
C PHE A 643 -18.67 -17.95 17.56
N VAL A 644 -17.84 -18.89 17.09
CA VAL A 644 -16.37 -18.76 17.11
C VAL A 644 -15.91 -17.52 16.35
N HIS A 645 -16.65 -17.09 15.32
CA HIS A 645 -16.37 -15.82 14.63
C HIS A 645 -16.61 -14.61 15.54
N LEU A 646 -17.67 -14.62 16.36
CA LEU A 646 -17.92 -13.55 17.33
C LEU A 646 -16.80 -13.51 18.38
N VAL A 647 -16.35 -14.69 18.84
CA VAL A 647 -15.22 -14.80 19.77
C VAL A 647 -13.95 -14.19 19.18
N SER A 648 -13.62 -14.50 17.91
CA SER A 648 -12.51 -13.87 17.20
C SER A 648 -12.61 -12.35 17.16
N VAL A 649 -13.78 -11.78 16.86
CA VAL A 649 -13.95 -10.33 16.82
C VAL A 649 -13.76 -9.72 18.22
N LEU A 650 -14.33 -10.33 19.26
CA LEU A 650 -14.18 -9.86 20.64
C LEU A 650 -12.72 -9.92 21.11
N LEU A 651 -11.99 -10.98 20.75
CA LEU A 651 -10.57 -11.11 21.04
C LEU A 651 -9.75 -10.03 20.33
N ALA A 652 -9.96 -9.82 19.02
CA ALA A 652 -9.29 -8.77 18.28
C ALA A 652 -9.55 -7.37 18.86
N VAL A 653 -10.80 -7.04 19.22
CA VAL A 653 -11.15 -5.77 19.88
C VAL A 653 -10.45 -5.64 21.23
N THR A 654 -10.43 -6.70 22.03
CA THR A 654 -9.75 -6.73 23.33
C THR A 654 -8.25 -6.54 23.17
N GLN A 655 -7.64 -7.18 22.17
CA GLN A 655 -6.22 -7.06 21.88
C GLN A 655 -5.85 -5.65 21.42
N VAL A 656 -6.66 -5.02 20.57
CA VAL A 656 -6.48 -3.61 20.18
C VAL A 656 -6.58 -2.68 21.39
N ALA A 657 -7.52 -2.93 22.31
CA ALA A 657 -7.64 -2.17 23.55
C ALA A 657 -6.39 -2.33 24.46
N LEU A 658 -5.87 -3.55 24.61
CA LEU A 658 -4.67 -3.82 25.39
C LEU A 658 -3.43 -3.16 24.78
N LEU A 659 -3.23 -3.30 23.47
CA LEU A 659 -2.11 -2.68 22.76
C LEU A 659 -2.21 -1.14 22.77
N GLY A 660 -3.40 -0.59 22.56
CA GLY A 660 -3.65 0.85 22.66
C GLY A 660 -3.43 1.39 24.08
N GLY A 661 -3.87 0.65 25.10
CA GLY A 661 -3.59 0.96 26.50
C GLY A 661 -2.09 0.93 26.82
N CYS A 662 -1.35 -0.04 26.28
CA CYS A 662 0.10 -0.11 26.44
C CYS A 662 0.80 1.07 25.76
N LEU A 663 0.42 1.40 24.52
CA LEU A 663 0.92 2.58 23.80
C LEU A 663 0.71 3.85 24.59
N TRP A 664 -0.49 4.03 25.14
CA TRP A 664 -0.80 5.19 25.97
C TRP A 664 0.13 5.27 27.19
N GLN A 665 0.37 4.16 27.89
CA GLN A 665 1.30 4.15 29.04
C GLN A 665 2.74 4.45 28.63
N LEU A 666 3.21 3.88 27.52
CA LEU A 666 4.56 4.14 27.02
C LEU A 666 4.72 5.63 26.63
N LEU A 667 3.70 6.22 26.00
CA LEU A 667 3.69 7.65 25.67
C LEU A 667 3.70 8.53 26.92
N LEU A 668 2.91 8.18 27.96
CA LEU A 668 2.92 8.90 29.23
C LEU A 668 4.29 8.83 29.92
N ARG A 669 4.95 7.67 29.91
CA ARG A 669 6.30 7.50 30.48
C ARG A 669 7.38 8.27 29.73
N LEU A 670 7.20 8.51 28.44
CA LEU A 670 8.12 9.32 27.64
C LEU A 670 7.82 10.82 27.76
N ALA A 671 6.65 11.18 28.31
CA ALA A 671 6.28 12.55 28.59
C ALA A 671 6.79 13.03 29.97
N VAL A 672 7.14 12.11 30.86
CA VAL A 672 7.85 12.34 32.13
C VAL A 672 9.35 12.18 31.92
#